data_AF-A0A7S1TM71-F1
#
_entry.id   AF-A0A7S1TM71-F1
#
_cell.length_a   1.000
_cell.length_b   1.000
_cell.length_c   1.000
_cell.angle_alpha   90.00
_cell.angle_beta   90.00
_cell.angle_gamma   90.00
#
_symmetry.space_group_name_H-M   'P 1'
#
loop_
_entity.id
_entity.type
_entity.pdbx_description
1 polymer ?
#
loop_
_entity_poly.entity_id
_entity_poly.type
_entity_poly.pdbx_seq_one_letter_code
_entity_poly.pdbx_strand_id
1 'polypeptide(L)'
;MEEQFAALYADEQLVAQLAAPIAPALAAAAASGGVPRVIPRFLLLRSALRELAAENAERCWLPSATLKPYLRFSLELAQLEPFKITAEISIPAHTKLSRYSPPAFVFNLELADDEDDDDDDDGGGRDVGDRNGEVSAKQRRKAPLRADADRLVVYDYAADVLEAFASNHKKAGERLMTLPLALDINAQLVEAVMSLMLSPCAVRSPLQAGGGEGVSARPPLVYYGVVLLDMCRLKGSRIPLHLLGATEQLYELCSEQMDAEAFDRLVEWFSYHLNNFGFRWNWSDWQAAAAEDAAARVPFQQLFCRSVLDRLVRYSSHTFMSAQLPSELHALLPPAPAPVLNALSGSVAPAIEALTQVITGKGRLECAQVRERLADLVQAPLSLAAQSDSAQFGADERQLPQLRSVEDSRFVALLSAILVASVKTFSHFDIISARYVELLRELRVVASHDAQLAILSGLRRLWASSSMHVTYFVGRLLTLDLVEPVAVLRAMLPADASHTGGTWDAAKAQLLKLETWECVRLVVDGGLGELESAKRAVTRAAVAASYATEGEAEFAAEKLNESRKRVRELNELCERTVRHALTAMVALCAAIEREEISESNSAGIEDAQKNERKRAAERRVLRWRLRGMAREIERKNVEVAAAAQSQLDVENAGSDVAALREELATIA
;
A
#
# COMPACT_ATOMS: atom_id res chain seq x y z
N MET A 1 -11.43 -42.65 0.93
CA MET A 1 -11.14 -41.24 0.56
C MET A 1 -12.27 -40.33 1.00
N GLU A 2 -13.53 -40.60 0.66
CA GLU A 2 -14.71 -39.87 1.18
C GLU A 2 -14.77 -39.85 2.72
N GLU A 3 -14.55 -40.98 3.40
CA GLU A 3 -14.52 -41.02 4.89
C GLU A 3 -13.34 -40.26 5.50
N GLN A 4 -12.18 -40.24 4.83
CA GLN A 4 -10.99 -39.49 5.28
C GLN A 4 -11.14 -37.98 5.01
N PHE A 5 -11.79 -37.61 3.89
CA PHE A 5 -12.19 -36.24 3.59
C PHE A 5 -13.24 -35.76 4.60
N ALA A 6 -14.26 -36.56 4.90
CA ALA A 6 -15.28 -36.27 5.90
C ALA A 6 -14.67 -36.08 7.31
N ALA A 7 -13.67 -36.88 7.68
CA ALA A 7 -12.97 -36.77 8.96
C ALA A 7 -12.14 -35.48 9.09
N LEU A 8 -11.46 -35.04 8.02
CA LEU A 8 -10.78 -33.73 7.98
C LEU A 8 -11.77 -32.55 7.97
N TYR A 9 -12.97 -32.76 7.42
CA TYR A 9 -14.06 -31.77 7.34
C TYR A 9 -14.83 -31.57 8.65
N ALA A 10 -14.82 -32.58 9.53
CA ALA A 10 -15.49 -32.59 10.82
C ALA A 10 -14.67 -31.95 11.95
N ASP A 11 -13.40 -31.61 11.70
CA ASP A 11 -12.56 -30.92 12.67
C ASP A 11 -12.94 -29.42 12.74
N GLU A 12 -14.07 -29.14 13.39
CA GLU A 12 -14.51 -27.79 13.68
C GLU A 12 -13.50 -27.02 14.54
N GLN A 13 -12.62 -27.70 15.29
CA GLN A 13 -11.56 -27.07 16.06
C GLN A 13 -10.47 -26.47 15.18
N LEU A 14 -9.97 -27.22 14.19
CA LEU A 14 -8.97 -26.69 13.25
C LEU A 14 -9.53 -25.52 12.43
N VAL A 15 -10.79 -25.62 12.01
CA VAL A 15 -11.48 -24.52 11.33
C VAL A 15 -11.64 -23.32 12.25
N ALA A 16 -12.06 -23.52 13.50
CA ALA A 16 -12.17 -22.45 14.47
C ALA A 16 -10.82 -21.79 14.75
N GLN A 17 -9.72 -22.54 14.77
CA GLN A 17 -8.37 -22.00 14.91
C GLN A 17 -7.92 -21.17 13.69
N LEU A 18 -8.17 -21.67 12.47
CA LEU A 18 -7.82 -20.96 11.23
C LEU A 18 -8.74 -19.76 10.94
N ALA A 19 -10.00 -19.83 11.38
CA ALA A 19 -10.98 -18.76 11.27
C ALA A 19 -10.94 -17.81 12.47
N ALA A 20 -10.27 -18.14 13.58
CA ALA A 20 -10.18 -17.28 14.77
C ALA A 20 -9.79 -15.82 14.47
N PRO A 21 -8.81 -15.52 13.58
CA PRO A 21 -8.41 -14.14 13.29
C PRO A 21 -9.50 -13.32 12.59
N ILE A 22 -10.44 -13.99 11.90
CA ILE A 22 -11.51 -13.37 11.09
C ILE A 22 -12.90 -13.64 11.67
N ALA A 23 -13.00 -14.45 12.73
CA ALA A 23 -14.24 -14.80 13.41
C ALA A 23 -15.03 -13.56 13.88
N PRO A 24 -14.41 -12.45 14.35
CA PRO A 24 -15.15 -11.23 14.65
C PRO A 24 -15.80 -10.60 13.43
N ALA A 25 -15.13 -10.61 12.26
CA ALA A 25 -15.66 -10.08 11.01
C ALA A 25 -16.78 -10.96 10.46
N LEU A 26 -16.63 -12.29 10.55
CA LEU A 26 -17.67 -13.25 10.17
C LEU A 26 -18.87 -13.18 11.11
N ALA A 27 -18.66 -12.99 12.42
CA ALA A 27 -19.72 -12.82 13.40
C ALA A 27 -20.47 -11.49 13.22
N ALA A 28 -19.76 -10.41 12.88
CA ALA A 28 -20.36 -9.12 12.54
C ALA A 28 -21.21 -9.20 11.25
N ALA A 29 -20.73 -9.91 10.22
CA ALA A 29 -21.49 -10.18 9.00
C ALA A 29 -22.72 -11.07 9.25
N ALA A 30 -22.57 -12.11 10.08
CA ALA A 30 -23.68 -12.96 10.48
C ALA A 30 -24.73 -12.21 11.32
N ALA A 31 -24.29 -11.27 12.18
CA ALA A 31 -25.17 -10.44 12.99
C ALA A 31 -25.93 -9.38 12.17
N SER A 32 -25.38 -8.92 11.04
CA SER A 32 -26.05 -8.01 10.11
C SER A 32 -26.95 -8.74 9.09
N GLY A 33 -26.99 -10.08 9.11
CA GLY A 33 -27.78 -10.89 8.18
C GLY A 33 -27.28 -10.86 6.73
N GLY A 34 -26.09 -10.30 6.47
CA GLY A 34 -25.50 -10.16 5.13
C GLY A 34 -24.41 -11.19 4.84
N VAL A 35 -24.22 -11.53 3.56
CA VAL A 35 -23.08 -12.34 3.12
C VAL A 35 -21.79 -11.53 3.33
N PRO A 36 -20.71 -12.09 3.90
CA PRO A 36 -19.45 -11.37 4.07
C PRO A 36 -18.93 -10.84 2.73
N ARG A 37 -18.60 -9.55 2.69
CA ARG A 37 -18.15 -8.82 1.49
C ARG A 37 -16.67 -9.07 1.16
N VAL A 38 -15.90 -9.62 2.09
CA VAL A 38 -14.54 -10.12 1.90
C VAL A 38 -14.46 -11.52 2.47
N ILE A 39 -14.09 -12.48 1.64
CA ILE A 39 -14.08 -13.90 1.97
C ILE A 39 -12.64 -14.41 1.86
N PRO A 40 -12.06 -14.97 2.93
CA PRO A 40 -10.81 -15.70 2.80
C PRO A 40 -10.97 -16.85 1.82
N ARG A 41 -10.01 -17.00 0.90
CA ARG A 41 -10.06 -18.00 -0.18
C ARG A 41 -10.26 -19.42 0.35
N PHE A 42 -9.71 -19.75 1.52
CA PHE A 42 -9.88 -21.07 2.14
C PHE A 42 -11.32 -21.35 2.59
N LEU A 43 -12.04 -20.33 3.06
CA LEU A 43 -13.46 -20.46 3.41
C LEU A 43 -14.31 -20.59 2.16
N LEU A 44 -13.98 -19.83 1.11
CA LEU A 44 -14.61 -19.97 -0.20
C LEU A 44 -14.43 -21.39 -0.75
N LEU A 45 -13.20 -21.94 -0.67
CA LEU A 45 -12.91 -23.32 -1.06
C LEU A 45 -13.74 -24.34 -0.28
N ARG A 46 -13.88 -24.15 1.04
CA ARG A 46 -14.70 -25.03 1.86
C ARG A 46 -16.18 -24.96 1.49
N SER A 47 -16.70 -23.76 1.23
CA SER A 47 -18.08 -23.54 0.80
C SER A 47 -18.34 -24.21 -0.54
N ALA A 48 -17.47 -23.97 -1.52
CA ALA A 48 -17.50 -24.61 -2.83
C ALA A 48 -17.51 -26.15 -2.74
N LEU A 49 -16.66 -26.73 -1.89
CA LEU A 49 -16.61 -28.18 -1.71
C LEU A 49 -17.87 -28.74 -1.04
N ARG A 50 -18.51 -27.98 -0.13
CA ARG A 50 -19.80 -28.36 0.45
C ARG A 50 -20.93 -28.30 -0.58
N GLU A 51 -20.95 -27.27 -1.42
CA GLU A 51 -21.90 -27.15 -2.53
C GLU A 51 -21.76 -28.33 -3.50
N LEU A 52 -20.53 -28.62 -3.93
CA LEU A 52 -20.25 -29.76 -4.81
C LEU A 52 -20.61 -31.11 -4.16
N ALA A 53 -20.57 -31.20 -2.84
CA ALA A 53 -20.99 -32.39 -2.10
C ALA A 53 -22.50 -32.53 -1.93
N ALA A 54 -23.22 -31.41 -1.88
CA ALA A 54 -24.67 -31.38 -1.78
C ALA A 54 -25.35 -31.58 -3.14
N GLU A 55 -24.71 -31.13 -4.23
CA GLU A 55 -25.16 -31.41 -5.59
C GLU A 55 -24.91 -32.90 -5.92
N ASN A 56 -25.98 -33.69 -5.98
CA ASN A 56 -25.99 -35.14 -6.27
C ASN A 56 -25.02 -35.58 -7.39
N ALA A 57 -24.62 -36.85 -7.34
CA ALA A 57 -23.66 -37.56 -8.21
C ALA A 57 -23.79 -37.35 -9.75
N GLU A 58 -24.90 -36.79 -10.25
CA GLU A 58 -25.15 -36.51 -11.66
C GLU A 58 -24.22 -35.44 -12.29
N ARG A 59 -23.67 -34.52 -11.48
CA ARG A 59 -22.67 -33.52 -11.95
C ARG A 59 -21.21 -33.93 -11.75
N CYS A 60 -20.98 -35.14 -11.24
CA CYS A 60 -19.65 -35.68 -10.95
C CYS A 60 -18.78 -34.80 -10.04
N TRP A 61 -19.36 -34.06 -9.07
CA TRP A 61 -18.61 -33.26 -8.09
C TRP A 61 -17.74 -32.15 -8.71
N LEU A 62 -18.10 -31.65 -9.89
CA LEU A 62 -17.27 -30.74 -10.66
C LEU A 62 -17.99 -29.40 -10.95
N PRO A 63 -17.28 -28.26 -10.88
CA PRO A 63 -17.85 -26.95 -11.19
C PRO A 63 -18.42 -26.85 -12.61
N SER A 64 -19.44 -26.02 -12.80
CA SER A 64 -20.11 -25.82 -14.09
C SER A 64 -19.23 -25.06 -15.09
N ALA A 65 -18.35 -24.18 -14.61
CA ALA A 65 -17.47 -23.38 -15.44
C ALA A 65 -16.42 -24.22 -16.18
N THR A 66 -16.01 -25.37 -15.62
CA THR A 66 -14.89 -26.17 -16.14
C THR A 66 -15.20 -26.89 -17.45
N LEU A 67 -14.36 -26.69 -18.47
CA LEU A 67 -14.40 -27.52 -19.67
C LEU A 67 -13.82 -28.90 -19.40
N LYS A 68 -14.48 -29.92 -19.97
CA LYS A 68 -14.13 -31.33 -19.79
C LYS A 68 -13.97 -32.03 -21.14
N PRO A 69 -12.91 -31.71 -21.93
CA PRO A 69 -12.73 -32.29 -23.26
C PRO A 69 -12.67 -33.82 -23.24
N TYR A 70 -12.16 -34.40 -22.16
CA TYR A 70 -12.06 -35.86 -21.95
C TYR A 70 -13.42 -36.57 -21.99
N LEU A 71 -14.54 -35.89 -21.70
CA LEU A 71 -15.88 -36.48 -21.82
C LEU A 71 -16.24 -36.87 -23.26
N ARG A 72 -15.60 -36.25 -24.27
CA ARG A 72 -15.74 -36.65 -25.67
C ARG A 72 -15.06 -37.98 -25.99
N PHE A 73 -14.15 -38.43 -25.12
CA PHE A 73 -13.32 -39.63 -25.28
C PHE A 73 -13.65 -40.69 -24.22
N SER A 74 -14.86 -40.67 -23.65
CA SER A 74 -15.21 -41.52 -22.51
C SER A 74 -15.13 -43.01 -22.83
N LEU A 75 -15.41 -43.41 -24.08
CA LEU A 75 -15.36 -44.80 -24.52
C LEU A 75 -13.92 -45.31 -24.65
N GLU A 76 -13.04 -44.46 -25.19
CA GLU A 76 -11.62 -44.74 -25.35
C GLU A 76 -10.93 -44.79 -23.98
N LEU A 77 -11.24 -43.84 -23.10
CA LEU A 77 -10.69 -43.78 -21.75
C LEU A 77 -11.12 -44.96 -20.87
N ALA A 78 -12.35 -45.47 -21.06
CA ALA A 78 -12.85 -46.63 -20.32
C ALA A 78 -12.10 -47.94 -20.65
N GLN A 79 -11.38 -47.98 -21.77
CA GLN A 79 -10.59 -49.14 -22.19
C GLN A 79 -9.15 -49.12 -21.65
N LEU A 80 -8.71 -47.99 -21.08
CA LEU A 80 -7.35 -47.84 -20.55
C LEU A 80 -7.29 -48.33 -19.10
N GLU A 81 -6.20 -49.01 -18.74
CA GLU A 81 -5.93 -49.37 -17.35
C GLU A 81 -5.46 -48.13 -16.57
N PRO A 82 -6.09 -47.79 -15.42
CA PRO A 82 -5.64 -46.68 -14.58
C PRO A 82 -4.24 -46.93 -14.02
N PHE A 83 -3.38 -45.93 -14.11
CA PHE A 83 -2.08 -45.96 -13.45
C PHE A 83 -2.27 -45.92 -11.93
N LYS A 84 -1.75 -46.93 -11.22
CA LYS A 84 -1.72 -46.94 -9.76
C LYS A 84 -0.47 -46.22 -9.29
N ILE A 85 -0.64 -45.13 -8.54
CA ILE A 85 0.46 -44.48 -7.83
C ILE A 85 0.91 -45.46 -6.72
N THR A 86 2.04 -46.12 -6.93
CA THR A 86 2.59 -47.13 -6.02
C THR A 86 3.53 -46.54 -4.96
N ALA A 87 4.01 -45.32 -5.17
CA ALA A 87 4.82 -44.60 -4.20
C ALA A 87 3.92 -43.94 -3.15
N GLU A 88 4.25 -44.14 -1.88
CA GLU A 88 3.62 -43.41 -0.79
C GLU A 88 4.00 -41.92 -0.91
N ILE A 89 3.01 -41.06 -1.18
CA ILE A 89 3.22 -39.61 -1.27
C ILE A 89 3.39 -39.09 0.17
N SER A 90 4.62 -38.80 0.57
CA SER A 90 4.90 -38.13 1.84
C SER A 90 4.98 -36.62 1.65
N ILE A 91 4.25 -35.87 2.48
CA ILE A 91 4.38 -34.41 2.54
C ILE A 91 5.72 -34.10 3.21
N PRO A 92 6.61 -33.31 2.59
CA PRO A 92 7.88 -32.95 3.20
C PRO A 92 7.67 -32.28 4.55
N ALA A 93 8.47 -32.67 5.55
CA ALA A 93 8.41 -32.05 6.88
C ALA A 93 8.71 -30.55 6.79
N HIS A 94 8.03 -29.76 7.64
CA HIS A 94 8.32 -28.34 7.76
C HIS A 94 9.78 -28.12 8.17
N THR A 95 10.44 -27.16 7.52
CA THR A 95 11.79 -26.71 7.84
C THR A 95 11.81 -25.19 7.98
N LYS A 96 12.87 -24.63 8.59
CA LYS A 96 13.07 -23.17 8.63
C LYS A 96 13.19 -22.53 7.23
N LEU A 97 13.46 -23.34 6.20
CA LEU A 97 13.52 -22.92 4.80
C LEU A 97 12.16 -23.03 4.09
N SER A 98 11.17 -23.69 4.70
CA SER A 98 9.83 -23.77 4.15
C SER A 98 9.26 -22.36 4.03
N ARG A 99 8.66 -22.08 2.86
CA ARG A 99 7.94 -20.84 2.58
C ARG A 99 6.55 -21.23 2.12
N TYR A 100 5.54 -20.63 2.72
CA TYR A 100 4.14 -20.88 2.42
C TYR A 100 3.52 -19.64 1.79
N SER A 101 2.57 -19.84 0.89
CA SER A 101 1.78 -18.73 0.35
C SER A 101 1.00 -18.05 1.48
N PRO A 102 0.90 -16.71 1.50
CA PRO A 102 0.08 -16.02 2.48
C PRO A 102 -1.41 -16.36 2.28
N PRO A 103 -2.25 -16.10 3.30
CA PRO A 103 -3.70 -16.14 3.14
C PRO A 103 -4.13 -15.22 1.99
N ALA A 104 -4.97 -15.75 1.09
CA ALA A 104 -5.60 -14.98 0.01
C ALA A 104 -7.05 -14.66 0.36
N PHE A 105 -7.57 -13.58 -0.22
CA PHE A 105 -8.94 -13.12 -0.01
C PHE A 105 -9.59 -12.80 -1.36
N VAL A 106 -10.89 -12.98 -1.40
CA VAL A 106 -11.76 -12.72 -2.55
C VAL A 106 -12.82 -11.73 -2.09
N PHE A 107 -12.99 -10.64 -2.82
CA PHE A 107 -14.14 -9.75 -2.60
C PHE A 107 -15.39 -10.46 -3.08
N ASN A 108 -16.47 -10.28 -2.34
CA ASN A 108 -17.79 -10.75 -2.73
C ASN A 108 -18.60 -9.56 -3.24
N LEU A 109 -18.46 -9.29 -4.52
CA LEU A 109 -19.08 -8.17 -5.22
C LEU A 109 -20.38 -8.66 -5.86
N GLU A 110 -21.48 -8.01 -5.52
CA GLU A 110 -22.79 -8.32 -6.07
C GLU A 110 -22.95 -7.60 -7.41
N LEU A 111 -22.21 -8.06 -8.41
CA LEU A 111 -22.27 -7.53 -9.77
C LEU A 111 -23.47 -8.15 -10.51
N ALA A 112 -24.18 -7.33 -11.29
CA ALA A 112 -25.31 -7.81 -12.11
C ALA A 112 -24.81 -8.81 -13.17
N ASP A 113 -25.66 -9.76 -13.54
CA ASP A 113 -25.32 -10.66 -14.65
C ASP A 113 -25.59 -9.93 -15.97
N ASP A 114 -24.87 -10.36 -17.00
CA ASP A 114 -24.92 -9.77 -18.34
C ASP A 114 -26.35 -9.83 -18.98
N GLU A 115 -27.26 -10.66 -18.48
CA GLU A 115 -28.62 -10.79 -19.02
C GLU A 115 -29.64 -9.77 -18.44
N ASP A 116 -29.28 -8.97 -17.42
CA ASP A 116 -30.22 -8.06 -16.74
C ASP A 116 -30.48 -6.73 -17.50
N ASP A 117 -29.63 -6.35 -18.46
CA ASP A 117 -29.72 -5.05 -19.17
C ASP A 117 -30.54 -5.08 -20.47
N ASP A 118 -30.85 -6.26 -21.02
CA ASP A 118 -31.51 -6.37 -22.33
C ASP A 118 -33.05 -6.18 -22.27
N ASP A 119 -33.64 -6.03 -21.07
CA ASP A 119 -35.10 -5.93 -20.86
C ASP A 119 -35.64 -4.48 -20.82
N ASP A 120 -34.79 -3.45 -20.84
CA ASP A 120 -35.21 -2.04 -20.64
C ASP A 120 -35.40 -1.20 -21.93
N ASP A 121 -35.21 -1.76 -23.14
CA ASP A 121 -35.28 -1.00 -24.41
C ASP A 121 -36.35 -1.47 -25.42
N ASP A 122 -37.47 -2.05 -24.96
CA ASP A 122 -38.64 -2.25 -25.84
C ASP A 122 -39.83 -1.38 -25.41
N GLY A 123 -39.82 -0.14 -25.95
CA GLY A 123 -40.91 0.81 -25.86
C GLY A 123 -42.23 0.23 -26.37
N GLY A 124 -43.19 0.11 -25.46
CA GLY A 124 -44.46 -0.57 -25.68
C GLY A 124 -45.31 -0.06 -26.85
N GLY A 125 -45.53 -0.94 -27.82
CA GLY A 125 -46.75 -1.01 -28.62
C GLY A 125 -47.61 -2.16 -28.11
N ARG A 126 -48.70 -1.86 -27.39
CA ARG A 126 -49.70 -2.86 -26.98
C ARG A 126 -50.44 -3.37 -28.21
N ASP A 127 -50.39 -4.67 -28.47
CA ASP A 127 -51.47 -5.34 -29.18
C ASP A 127 -51.85 -6.64 -28.47
N VAL A 128 -53.14 -6.80 -28.24
CA VAL A 128 -53.76 -7.89 -27.46
C VAL A 128 -54.26 -8.93 -28.46
N GLY A 129 -53.61 -10.09 -28.50
CA GLY A 129 -53.97 -11.19 -29.41
C GLY A 129 -53.64 -12.56 -28.83
N ASP A 130 -54.70 -13.24 -28.39
CA ASP A 130 -54.82 -14.61 -27.88
C ASP A 130 -54.22 -15.70 -28.81
N ARG A 131 -53.48 -16.68 -28.25
CA ARG A 131 -53.73 -18.15 -28.37
C ARG A 131 -52.52 -19.04 -28.03
N ASN A 132 -52.78 -19.98 -27.11
CA ASN A 132 -52.33 -21.37 -27.02
C ASN A 132 -50.90 -21.78 -27.42
N GLY A 133 -50.20 -22.34 -26.43
CA GLY A 133 -49.59 -23.67 -26.58
C GLY A 133 -48.23 -23.73 -27.25
N GLU A 134 -47.20 -23.28 -26.53
CA GLU A 134 -45.87 -23.91 -26.48
C GLU A 134 -45.08 -23.16 -25.40
N VAL A 135 -44.90 -23.77 -24.24
CA VAL A 135 -43.95 -23.28 -23.23
C VAL A 135 -42.57 -23.54 -23.83
N SER A 136 -42.12 -22.60 -24.66
CA SER A 136 -40.79 -22.58 -25.24
C SER A 136 -39.78 -22.70 -24.11
N ALA A 137 -38.75 -23.51 -24.33
CA ALA A 137 -37.61 -23.73 -23.44
C ALA A 137 -36.80 -22.46 -23.09
N LYS A 138 -37.32 -21.25 -23.39
CA LYS A 138 -36.81 -19.94 -22.99
C LYS A 138 -37.10 -19.56 -21.54
N GLN A 139 -37.94 -20.32 -20.81
CA GLN A 139 -38.19 -20.09 -19.38
C GLN A 139 -37.37 -20.99 -18.44
N ARG A 140 -36.23 -21.53 -18.89
CA ARG A 140 -35.20 -21.99 -17.94
C ARG A 140 -34.47 -20.75 -17.45
N ARG A 141 -34.99 -20.12 -16.39
CA ARG A 141 -34.21 -19.23 -15.54
C ARG A 141 -32.90 -19.95 -15.21
N LYS A 142 -31.79 -19.61 -15.85
CA LYS A 142 -30.47 -20.03 -15.38
C LYS A 142 -30.37 -19.46 -13.98
N ALA A 143 -30.17 -20.32 -13.00
CA ALA A 143 -29.92 -19.86 -11.63
C ALA A 143 -28.75 -18.85 -11.67
N PRO A 144 -28.81 -17.75 -10.92
CA PRO A 144 -27.75 -16.76 -10.93
C PRO A 144 -26.41 -17.44 -10.63
N LEU A 145 -25.35 -17.07 -11.35
CA LEU A 145 -24.00 -17.61 -11.18
C LEU A 145 -23.49 -17.27 -9.76
N ARG A 146 -23.73 -18.17 -8.80
CA ARG A 146 -23.35 -17.98 -7.39
C ARG A 146 -22.75 -19.20 -6.72
N ALA A 147 -22.48 -20.29 -7.44
CA ALA A 147 -21.75 -21.41 -6.85
C ALA A 147 -20.31 -20.95 -6.56
N ASP A 148 -19.90 -21.04 -5.29
CA ASP A 148 -18.56 -20.66 -4.84
C ASP A 148 -17.47 -21.45 -5.59
N ALA A 149 -17.82 -22.64 -6.08
CA ALA A 149 -16.98 -23.47 -6.94
C ALA A 149 -16.63 -22.81 -8.28
N ASP A 150 -17.60 -22.20 -8.97
CA ASP A 150 -17.36 -21.54 -10.25
C ASP A 150 -16.55 -20.25 -10.07
N ARG A 151 -16.81 -19.51 -8.99
CA ARG A 151 -16.04 -18.30 -8.62
C ARG A 151 -14.57 -18.61 -8.40
N LEU A 152 -14.27 -19.70 -7.67
CA LEU A 152 -12.89 -20.14 -7.47
C LEU A 152 -12.19 -20.53 -8.77
N VAL A 153 -12.89 -21.23 -9.66
CA VAL A 153 -12.34 -21.61 -10.96
C VAL A 153 -11.98 -20.36 -11.76
N VAL A 154 -12.89 -19.39 -11.87
CA VAL A 154 -12.61 -18.12 -12.58
C VAL A 154 -11.47 -17.36 -11.92
N TYR A 155 -11.44 -17.29 -10.59
CA TYR A 155 -10.36 -16.65 -9.84
C TYR A 155 -8.99 -17.28 -10.13
N ASP A 156 -8.90 -18.60 -10.10
CA ASP A 156 -7.64 -19.33 -10.33
C ASP A 156 -7.20 -19.20 -11.80
N TYR A 157 -8.11 -19.30 -12.78
CA TYR A 157 -7.80 -19.03 -14.18
C TYR A 157 -7.31 -17.60 -14.40
N ALA A 158 -7.95 -16.61 -13.77
CA ALA A 158 -7.52 -15.22 -13.87
C ALA A 158 -6.13 -15.03 -13.28
N ALA A 159 -5.85 -15.63 -12.12
CA ALA A 159 -4.52 -15.59 -11.49
C ALA A 159 -3.44 -16.18 -12.41
N ASP A 160 -3.67 -17.37 -12.95
CA ASP A 160 -2.74 -18.07 -13.84
C ASP A 160 -2.48 -17.28 -15.13
N VAL A 161 -3.52 -16.72 -15.75
CA VAL A 161 -3.37 -15.91 -16.96
C VAL A 161 -2.60 -14.61 -16.66
N LEU A 162 -2.93 -13.93 -15.57
CA LEU A 162 -2.25 -12.69 -15.19
C LEU A 162 -0.77 -12.94 -14.88
N GLU A 163 -0.44 -14.06 -14.26
CA GLU A 163 0.96 -14.46 -13.99
C GLU A 163 1.69 -14.91 -15.25
N ALA A 164 1.10 -15.79 -16.07
CA ALA A 164 1.70 -16.30 -17.29
C ALA A 164 1.98 -15.20 -18.32
N PHE A 165 1.16 -14.15 -18.34
CA PHE A 165 1.29 -13.01 -19.25
C PHE A 165 1.76 -11.72 -18.56
N ALA A 166 2.41 -11.82 -17.39
CA ALA A 166 2.89 -10.67 -16.61
C ALA A 166 3.76 -9.67 -17.39
N SER A 167 4.45 -10.13 -18.44
CA SER A 167 5.29 -9.29 -19.33
C SER A 167 4.52 -8.71 -20.52
N ASN A 168 3.27 -9.14 -20.76
CA ASN A 168 2.46 -8.74 -21.91
C ASN A 168 0.99 -8.55 -21.52
N HIS A 169 0.69 -7.37 -20.99
CA HIS A 169 -0.65 -6.98 -20.52
C HIS A 169 -1.74 -7.11 -21.60
N LYS A 170 -1.43 -6.80 -22.87
CA LYS A 170 -2.41 -6.91 -23.97
C LYS A 170 -2.85 -8.35 -24.17
N LYS A 171 -1.89 -9.28 -24.24
CA LYS A 171 -2.19 -10.71 -24.35
C LYS A 171 -2.92 -11.22 -23.12
N ALA A 172 -2.59 -10.72 -21.92
CA ALA A 172 -3.31 -11.07 -20.70
C ALA A 172 -4.79 -10.69 -20.82
N GLY A 173 -5.10 -9.44 -21.18
CA GLY A 173 -6.48 -8.97 -21.37
C GLY A 173 -7.23 -9.76 -22.44
N GLU A 174 -6.60 -10.01 -23.60
CA GLU A 174 -7.19 -10.85 -24.65
C GLU A 174 -7.49 -12.27 -24.17
N ARG A 175 -6.59 -12.88 -23.38
CA ARG A 175 -6.74 -14.24 -22.87
C ARG A 175 -7.80 -14.35 -21.77
N LEU A 176 -7.89 -13.35 -20.90
CA LEU A 176 -8.94 -13.28 -19.88
C LEU A 176 -10.33 -13.22 -20.53
N MET A 177 -10.49 -12.40 -21.57
CA MET A 177 -11.77 -12.28 -22.30
C MET A 177 -12.09 -13.45 -23.23
N THR A 178 -11.13 -14.34 -23.48
CA THR A 178 -11.30 -15.52 -24.35
C THR A 178 -11.14 -16.83 -23.58
N LEU A 179 -11.28 -16.78 -22.26
CA LEU A 179 -11.23 -17.96 -21.40
C LEU A 179 -12.29 -18.97 -21.89
N PRO A 180 -11.88 -20.21 -22.18
CA PRO A 180 -12.79 -21.21 -22.71
C PRO A 180 -13.56 -21.80 -21.52
N LEU A 181 -14.55 -21.06 -21.00
CA LEU A 181 -15.44 -21.51 -19.93
C LEU A 181 -16.86 -21.67 -20.48
N ALA A 182 -17.67 -22.49 -19.83
CA ALA A 182 -19.02 -22.81 -20.29
C ALA A 182 -20.08 -21.73 -19.99
N LEU A 183 -19.66 -20.61 -19.39
CA LEU A 183 -20.52 -19.58 -18.82
C LEU A 183 -20.04 -18.19 -19.26
N ASP A 184 -20.93 -17.20 -19.21
CA ASP A 184 -20.51 -15.81 -19.22
C ASP A 184 -19.88 -15.48 -17.87
N ILE A 185 -18.74 -14.80 -17.88
CA ILE A 185 -17.88 -14.64 -16.71
C ILE A 185 -17.45 -13.20 -16.49
N ASN A 186 -17.96 -12.21 -17.26
CA ASN A 186 -17.42 -10.85 -17.21
C ASN A 186 -17.46 -10.26 -15.79
N ALA A 187 -18.58 -10.45 -15.08
CA ALA A 187 -18.74 -10.05 -13.68
C ALA A 187 -17.73 -10.75 -12.75
N GLN A 188 -17.67 -12.08 -12.79
CA GLN A 188 -16.77 -12.89 -11.95
C GLN A 188 -15.30 -12.64 -12.28
N LEU A 189 -15.00 -12.31 -13.54
CA LEU A 189 -13.67 -11.95 -14.02
C LEU A 189 -13.26 -10.59 -13.46
N VAL A 190 -14.15 -9.59 -13.45
CA VAL A 190 -13.88 -8.30 -12.78
C VAL A 190 -13.66 -8.52 -11.29
N GLU A 191 -14.54 -9.27 -10.61
CA GLU A 191 -14.37 -9.61 -9.18
C GLU A 191 -13.01 -10.28 -8.91
N ALA A 192 -12.64 -11.27 -9.74
CA ALA A 192 -11.37 -11.97 -9.62
C ALA A 192 -10.17 -11.05 -9.81
N VAL A 193 -10.15 -10.26 -10.89
CA VAL A 193 -9.04 -9.33 -11.18
C VAL A 193 -8.93 -8.26 -10.09
N MET A 194 -10.05 -7.70 -9.61
CA MET A 194 -10.06 -6.72 -8.51
C MET A 194 -9.54 -7.35 -7.21
N SER A 195 -9.98 -8.56 -6.89
CA SER A 195 -9.50 -9.31 -5.72
C SER A 195 -8.00 -9.59 -5.79
N LEU A 196 -7.51 -10.02 -6.96
CA LEU A 196 -6.10 -10.23 -7.22
C LEU A 196 -5.29 -8.93 -7.26
N MET A 197 -5.89 -7.80 -7.58
CA MET A 197 -5.19 -6.52 -7.61
C MET A 197 -5.04 -5.92 -6.20
N LEU A 198 -6.11 -6.03 -5.40
CA LEU A 198 -6.22 -5.43 -4.08
C LEU A 198 -5.72 -6.34 -2.96
N SER A 199 -5.60 -7.64 -3.21
CA SER A 199 -5.13 -8.59 -2.20
C SER A 199 -3.75 -8.16 -1.68
N PRO A 200 -3.58 -8.10 -0.35
CA PRO A 200 -2.32 -7.69 0.25
C PRO A 200 -1.17 -8.62 -0.20
N CYS A 201 -0.04 -8.06 -0.61
CA CYS A 201 1.11 -8.84 -1.08
C CYS A 201 1.96 -9.34 0.10
N ALA A 202 2.20 -10.64 0.21
CA ALA A 202 3.37 -11.10 0.97
C ALA A 202 4.64 -11.04 0.11
N VAL A 203 5.77 -11.04 0.83
CA VAL A 203 7.17 -11.12 0.38
C VAL A 203 7.38 -11.40 -1.11
N ARG A 204 8.15 -10.53 -1.77
CA ARG A 204 8.87 -10.85 -3.01
C ARG A 204 9.79 -12.04 -2.72
N SER A 205 9.39 -13.26 -3.06
CA SER A 205 10.20 -14.45 -2.76
C SER A 205 11.59 -14.33 -3.42
N PRO A 206 12.71 -14.40 -2.68
CA PRO A 206 14.06 -14.35 -3.24
C PRO A 206 14.54 -15.68 -3.86
N LEU A 207 13.75 -16.76 -3.81
CA LEU A 207 14.24 -18.14 -4.02
C LEU A 207 13.56 -18.95 -5.14
N GLN A 208 12.99 -18.28 -6.15
CA GLN A 208 12.75 -18.89 -7.47
C GLN A 208 13.80 -18.51 -8.51
N ALA A 209 14.97 -18.06 -8.06
CA ALA A 209 16.16 -17.90 -8.90
C ALA A 209 17.08 -19.14 -8.87
N GLY A 210 16.51 -20.32 -8.72
CA GLY A 210 17.18 -21.58 -9.01
C GLY A 210 17.06 -21.88 -10.50
N GLY A 211 17.96 -21.37 -11.33
CA GLY A 211 18.24 -21.91 -12.66
C GLY A 211 17.17 -21.77 -13.74
N GLY A 212 16.16 -20.91 -13.59
CA GLY A 212 15.23 -20.55 -14.66
C GLY A 212 14.92 -19.06 -14.63
N GLU A 213 15.17 -18.37 -15.75
CA GLU A 213 14.49 -17.12 -16.05
C GLU A 213 12.99 -17.44 -16.19
N GLY A 214 12.21 -17.36 -15.10
CA GLY A 214 10.78 -17.63 -15.18
C GLY A 214 10.07 -17.74 -13.84
N VAL A 215 9.21 -16.75 -13.58
CA VAL A 215 7.94 -16.88 -12.85
C VAL A 215 8.02 -17.19 -11.34
N SER A 216 8.02 -16.14 -10.50
CA SER A 216 6.88 -15.78 -9.63
C SER A 216 7.26 -14.58 -8.75
N ALA A 217 7.14 -13.39 -9.34
CA ALA A 217 6.83 -12.19 -8.58
C ALA A 217 5.44 -11.78 -9.07
N ARG A 218 4.46 -11.73 -8.16
CA ARG A 218 3.13 -11.18 -8.46
C ARG A 218 3.31 -9.88 -9.27
N PRO A 219 2.60 -9.68 -10.39
CA PRO A 219 2.76 -8.48 -11.20
C PRO A 219 2.61 -7.19 -10.37
N PRO A 220 3.26 -6.09 -10.76
CA PRO A 220 3.10 -4.81 -10.07
C PRO A 220 1.65 -4.31 -10.18
N LEU A 221 1.19 -3.47 -9.24
CA LEU A 221 -0.20 -2.97 -9.23
C LEU A 221 -0.61 -2.34 -10.58
N VAL A 222 0.29 -1.56 -11.19
CA VAL A 222 0.06 -0.93 -12.49
C VAL A 222 -0.26 -1.93 -13.60
N TYR A 223 0.27 -3.16 -13.55
CA TYR A 223 -0.02 -4.18 -14.55
C TYR A 223 -1.50 -4.54 -14.54
N TYR A 224 -2.09 -4.81 -13.37
CA TYR A 224 -3.52 -5.10 -13.24
C TYR A 224 -4.37 -3.94 -13.77
N GLY A 225 -3.99 -2.70 -13.41
CA GLY A 225 -4.66 -1.50 -13.92
C GLY A 225 -4.64 -1.43 -15.44
N VAL A 226 -3.49 -1.66 -16.07
CA VAL A 226 -3.37 -1.65 -17.55
C VAL A 226 -4.14 -2.80 -18.19
N VAL A 227 -4.14 -4.01 -17.62
CA VAL A 227 -4.94 -5.13 -18.12
C VAL A 227 -6.42 -4.80 -18.08
N LEU A 228 -6.93 -4.23 -16.99
CA LEU A 228 -8.31 -3.76 -16.90
C LEU A 228 -8.63 -2.69 -17.95
N LEU A 229 -7.70 -1.75 -18.22
CA LEU A 229 -7.86 -0.76 -19.29
C LEU A 229 -7.99 -1.41 -20.67
N ASP A 230 -7.13 -2.39 -20.97
CA ASP A 230 -7.18 -3.10 -22.25
C ASP A 230 -8.49 -3.89 -22.38
N MET A 231 -8.91 -4.57 -21.32
CA MET A 231 -10.20 -5.28 -21.28
C MET A 231 -11.39 -4.34 -21.51
N CYS A 232 -11.37 -3.13 -20.93
CA CYS A 232 -12.39 -2.12 -21.16
C CYS A 232 -12.43 -1.60 -22.61
N ARG A 233 -11.29 -1.62 -23.32
CA ARG A 233 -11.16 -1.10 -24.68
C ARG A 233 -11.48 -2.12 -25.76
N LEU A 234 -11.69 -3.39 -25.41
CA LEU A 234 -12.08 -4.41 -26.36
C LEU A 234 -13.49 -4.13 -26.90
N LYS A 235 -13.67 -4.32 -28.21
CA LYS A 235 -14.94 -4.04 -28.89
C LYS A 235 -16.03 -4.97 -28.36
N GLY A 236 -17.14 -4.40 -27.88
CA GLY A 236 -18.27 -5.16 -27.31
C GLY A 236 -18.03 -5.65 -25.88
N SER A 237 -16.98 -5.17 -25.21
CA SER A 237 -16.69 -5.53 -23.83
C SER A 237 -17.72 -4.95 -22.86
N ARG A 238 -18.26 -5.80 -21.98
CA ARG A 238 -19.15 -5.42 -20.87
C ARG A 238 -18.38 -5.14 -19.57
N ILE A 239 -17.05 -5.30 -19.59
CA ILE A 239 -16.16 -5.03 -18.46
C ILE A 239 -16.32 -3.62 -17.88
N PRO A 240 -16.50 -2.53 -18.66
CA PRO A 240 -16.69 -1.19 -18.08
C PRO A 240 -17.88 -1.08 -17.12
N LEU A 241 -18.99 -1.76 -17.40
CA LEU A 241 -20.19 -1.76 -16.56
C LEU A 241 -19.93 -2.49 -15.23
N HIS A 242 -19.40 -3.72 -15.32
CA HIS A 242 -19.04 -4.51 -14.15
C HIS A 242 -17.97 -3.82 -13.29
N LEU A 243 -17.03 -3.13 -13.93
CA LEU A 243 -15.98 -2.37 -13.24
C LEU A 243 -16.53 -1.13 -12.53
N LEU A 244 -17.52 -0.44 -13.12
CA LEU A 244 -18.26 0.64 -12.45
C LEU A 244 -18.94 0.12 -11.18
N GLY A 245 -19.74 -0.95 -11.30
CA GLY A 245 -20.43 -1.57 -10.16
C GLY A 245 -19.47 -2.07 -9.08
N ALA A 246 -18.35 -2.67 -9.48
CA ALA A 246 -17.30 -3.11 -8.56
C ALA A 246 -16.68 -1.92 -7.80
N THR A 247 -16.44 -0.81 -8.49
CA THR A 247 -15.83 0.39 -7.89
C THR A 247 -16.76 1.04 -6.88
N GLU A 248 -18.06 1.18 -7.20
CA GLU A 248 -19.07 1.71 -6.26
C GLU A 248 -19.15 0.84 -5.00
N GLN A 249 -19.24 -0.48 -5.16
CA GLN A 249 -19.26 -1.38 -4.00
C GLN A 249 -17.96 -1.31 -3.19
N LEU A 250 -16.79 -1.23 -3.82
CA LEU A 250 -15.52 -1.10 -3.11
C LEU A 250 -15.41 0.24 -2.36
N TYR A 251 -15.98 1.31 -2.90
CA TYR A 251 -16.10 2.59 -2.21
C TYR A 251 -17.00 2.49 -0.97
N GLU A 252 -18.16 1.83 -1.08
CA GLU A 252 -19.03 1.56 0.07
C GLU A 252 -18.33 0.70 1.15
N LEU A 253 -17.46 -0.22 0.72
CA LEU A 253 -16.67 -1.09 1.60
C LEU A 253 -15.46 -0.39 2.25
N CYS A 254 -15.14 0.85 1.87
CA CYS A 254 -14.10 1.64 2.54
C CYS A 254 -14.50 1.85 4.01
N SER A 255 -13.89 1.06 4.89
CA SER A 255 -14.26 0.92 6.29
C SER A 255 -13.07 0.41 7.10
N GLU A 256 -13.22 0.36 8.43
CA GLU A 256 -12.18 -0.15 9.33
C GLU A 256 -11.83 -1.62 9.06
N GLN A 257 -12.73 -2.37 8.42
CA GLN A 257 -12.55 -3.78 8.07
C GLN A 257 -11.68 -3.98 6.82
N MET A 258 -11.56 -2.98 5.95
CA MET A 258 -10.70 -3.07 4.77
C MET A 258 -9.23 -2.96 5.19
N ASP A 259 -8.36 -3.84 4.72
CA ASP A 259 -6.92 -3.73 5.00
C ASP A 259 -6.35 -2.41 4.45
N ALA A 260 -5.45 -1.77 5.21
CA ALA A 260 -4.90 -0.46 4.82
C ALA A 260 -4.06 -0.49 3.54
N GLU A 261 -3.37 -1.61 3.25
CA GLU A 261 -2.67 -1.77 1.98
C GLU A 261 -3.66 -1.95 0.83
N ALA A 262 -4.72 -2.75 1.03
CA ALA A 262 -5.77 -2.91 0.03
C ALA A 262 -6.48 -1.57 -0.28
N PHE A 263 -6.73 -0.76 0.74
CA PHE A 263 -7.27 0.59 0.59
C PHE A 263 -6.34 1.49 -0.25
N ASP A 264 -5.04 1.51 0.07
CA ASP A 264 -4.08 2.33 -0.67
C ASP A 264 -3.92 1.85 -2.12
N ARG A 265 -3.97 0.55 -2.37
CA ARG A 265 -3.99 -0.03 -3.73
C ARG A 265 -5.23 0.39 -4.50
N LEU A 266 -6.40 0.41 -3.85
CA LEU A 266 -7.64 0.88 -4.47
C LEU A 266 -7.53 2.36 -4.86
N VAL A 267 -7.02 3.20 -3.97
CA VAL A 267 -6.76 4.62 -4.23
C VAL A 267 -5.80 4.80 -5.42
N GLU A 268 -4.68 4.07 -5.43
CA GLU A 268 -3.68 4.15 -6.48
C GLU A 268 -4.24 3.69 -7.83
N TRP A 269 -4.91 2.53 -7.87
CA TRP A 269 -5.53 2.03 -9.09
C TRP A 269 -6.63 2.96 -9.60
N PHE A 270 -7.54 3.40 -8.73
CA PHE A 270 -8.70 4.20 -9.15
C PHE A 270 -8.27 5.56 -9.68
N SER A 271 -7.31 6.22 -9.01
CA SER A 271 -6.74 7.48 -9.51
C SER A 271 -6.04 7.31 -10.88
N TYR A 272 -5.30 6.21 -11.07
CA TYR A 272 -4.71 5.87 -12.36
C TYR A 272 -5.76 5.58 -13.43
N HIS A 273 -6.81 4.85 -13.09
CA HIS A 273 -7.92 4.52 -13.98
C HIS A 273 -8.60 5.80 -14.47
N LEU A 274 -8.99 6.70 -13.56
CA LEU A 274 -9.59 7.99 -13.88
C LEU A 274 -8.69 8.84 -14.80
N ASN A 275 -7.39 8.91 -14.53
CA ASN A 275 -6.44 9.62 -15.40
C ASN A 275 -6.48 9.11 -16.85
N ASN A 276 -6.70 7.81 -17.06
CA ASN A 276 -6.78 7.21 -18.40
C ASN A 276 -8.15 7.38 -19.09
N PHE A 277 -9.18 7.77 -18.35
CA PHE A 277 -10.54 8.06 -18.85
C PHE A 277 -10.92 9.55 -18.76
N GLY A 278 -9.91 10.42 -18.70
CA GLY A 278 -10.12 11.87 -18.72
C GLY A 278 -10.79 12.41 -17.46
N PHE A 279 -10.53 11.79 -16.30
CA PHE A 279 -11.00 12.19 -14.97
C PHE A 279 -12.53 12.17 -14.80
N ARG A 280 -13.24 11.45 -15.68
CA ARG A 280 -14.69 11.33 -15.66
C ARG A 280 -15.13 10.30 -14.64
N TRP A 281 -15.99 10.75 -13.73
CA TRP A 281 -16.69 9.93 -12.74
C TRP A 281 -18.00 10.63 -12.39
N ASN A 282 -18.99 9.89 -11.88
CA ASN A 282 -20.19 10.51 -11.33
C ASN A 282 -19.92 11.08 -9.93
N TRP A 283 -19.09 12.11 -9.86
CA TRP A 283 -18.62 12.72 -8.61
C TRP A 283 -19.75 13.18 -7.69
N SER A 284 -20.91 13.53 -8.25
CA SER A 284 -22.11 13.92 -7.50
C SER A 284 -22.60 12.83 -6.54
N ASP A 285 -22.43 11.55 -6.88
CA ASP A 285 -22.87 10.43 -6.04
C ASP A 285 -22.05 10.36 -4.74
N TRP A 286 -20.83 10.90 -4.75
CA TRP A 286 -19.90 10.85 -3.62
C TRP A 286 -19.82 12.16 -2.82
N GLN A 287 -20.69 13.14 -3.12
CA GLN A 287 -20.72 14.44 -2.42
C GLN A 287 -20.93 14.30 -0.90
N ALA A 288 -21.58 13.21 -0.46
CA ALA A 288 -21.80 12.90 0.94
C ALA A 288 -20.50 12.77 1.75
N ALA A 289 -19.36 12.47 1.11
CA ALA A 289 -18.05 12.42 1.76
C ALA A 289 -17.46 13.81 2.06
N ALA A 290 -17.98 14.86 1.41
CA ALA A 290 -17.58 16.24 1.64
C ALA A 290 -18.50 17.01 2.60
N ALA A 291 -19.58 16.36 3.08
CA ALA A 291 -20.48 16.95 4.07
C ALA A 291 -19.74 17.32 5.37
N GLU A 292 -20.23 18.33 6.08
CA GLU A 292 -19.59 18.84 7.31
C GLU A 292 -19.44 17.76 8.40
N ASP A 293 -20.42 16.86 8.49
CA ASP A 293 -20.45 15.74 9.44
C ASP A 293 -19.77 14.46 8.91
N ALA A 294 -19.29 14.45 7.66
CA ALA A 294 -18.73 13.27 7.00
C ALA A 294 -17.53 12.69 7.75
N ALA A 295 -16.71 13.54 8.37
CA ALA A 295 -15.58 13.11 9.20
C ALA A 295 -16.01 12.24 10.40
N ALA A 296 -17.25 12.37 10.88
CA ALA A 296 -17.80 11.52 11.93
C ALA A 296 -18.60 10.33 11.37
N ARG A 297 -19.36 10.55 10.28
CA ARG A 297 -20.31 9.57 9.71
C ARG A 297 -19.66 8.56 8.76
N VAL A 298 -18.80 9.02 7.84
CA VAL A 298 -18.17 8.23 6.77
C VAL A 298 -16.66 8.57 6.67
N PRO A 299 -15.89 8.41 7.76
CA PRO A 299 -14.50 8.87 7.83
C PRO A 299 -13.59 8.19 6.79
N PHE A 300 -13.83 6.92 6.47
CA PHE A 300 -13.01 6.15 5.52
C PHE A 300 -13.32 6.51 4.06
N GLN A 301 -14.59 6.71 3.69
CA GLN A 301 -14.94 7.23 2.38
C GLN A 301 -14.42 8.66 2.17
N GLN A 302 -14.48 9.52 3.20
CA GLN A 302 -13.87 10.84 3.16
C GLN A 302 -12.36 10.76 2.94
N LEU A 303 -11.66 9.88 3.67
CA LEU A 303 -10.23 9.65 3.47
C LEU A 303 -9.93 9.13 2.05
N PHE A 304 -10.78 8.24 1.52
CA PHE A 304 -10.64 7.70 0.18
C PHE A 304 -10.71 8.81 -0.87
N CYS A 305 -11.77 9.62 -0.83
CA CYS A 305 -11.94 10.75 -1.74
C CYS A 305 -10.75 11.73 -1.64
N ARG A 306 -10.31 12.11 -0.43
CA ARG A 306 -9.13 12.98 -0.26
C ARG A 306 -7.87 12.38 -0.87
N SER A 307 -7.65 11.08 -0.68
CA SER A 307 -6.44 10.40 -1.16
C SER A 307 -6.46 10.25 -2.69
N VAL A 308 -7.62 9.96 -3.28
CA VAL A 308 -7.82 9.92 -4.74
C VAL A 308 -7.59 11.31 -5.33
N LEU A 309 -8.24 12.34 -4.78
CA LEU A 309 -8.12 13.71 -5.26
C LEU A 309 -6.70 14.25 -5.15
N ASP A 310 -5.98 13.94 -4.07
CA ASP A 310 -4.54 14.24 -3.95
C ASP A 310 -3.77 13.67 -5.15
N ARG A 311 -3.95 12.38 -5.47
CA ARG A 311 -3.31 11.73 -6.61
C ARG A 311 -3.75 12.29 -7.97
N LEU A 312 -5.03 12.65 -8.14
CA LEU A 312 -5.48 13.26 -9.39
C LEU A 312 -4.84 14.63 -9.62
N VAL A 313 -4.66 15.44 -8.57
CA VAL A 313 -3.89 16.68 -8.65
C VAL A 313 -2.42 16.40 -8.99
N ARG A 314 -1.84 15.29 -8.53
CA ARG A 314 -0.49 14.87 -8.93
C ARG A 314 -0.38 14.49 -10.42
N TYR A 315 -1.41 13.86 -10.98
CA TYR A 315 -1.46 13.54 -12.42
C TYR A 315 -1.74 14.76 -13.31
N SER A 316 -2.31 15.82 -12.73
CA SER A 316 -2.75 17.01 -13.46
C SER A 316 -2.39 18.30 -12.69
N SER A 317 -3.35 19.21 -12.49
CA SER A 317 -3.19 20.40 -11.68
C SER A 317 -4.41 20.64 -10.79
N HIS A 318 -4.21 21.39 -9.70
CA HIS A 318 -5.30 21.81 -8.82
C HIS A 318 -6.39 22.55 -9.60
N THR A 319 -6.00 23.48 -10.48
CA THR A 319 -6.93 24.30 -11.27
C THR A 319 -7.76 23.45 -12.23
N PHE A 320 -7.13 22.48 -12.89
CA PHE A 320 -7.84 21.55 -13.78
C PHE A 320 -8.83 20.70 -13.00
N MET A 321 -8.41 20.09 -11.89
CA MET A 321 -9.28 19.22 -11.08
C MET A 321 -10.44 20.00 -10.46
N SER A 322 -10.21 21.23 -9.98
CA SER A 322 -11.28 22.10 -9.47
C SER A 322 -12.36 22.37 -10.52
N ALA A 323 -11.98 22.48 -11.81
CA ALA A 323 -12.92 22.70 -12.90
C ALA A 323 -13.69 21.44 -13.32
N GLN A 324 -13.18 20.24 -13.02
CA GLN A 324 -13.85 18.97 -13.31
C GLN A 324 -14.83 18.53 -12.22
N LEU A 325 -14.65 19.01 -10.98
CA LEU A 325 -15.39 18.56 -9.81
C LEU A 325 -16.56 19.49 -9.47
N PRO A 326 -17.68 18.94 -8.96
CA PRO A 326 -18.72 19.72 -8.27
C PRO A 326 -18.13 20.54 -7.11
N SER A 327 -18.73 21.72 -6.85
CA SER A 327 -18.24 22.65 -5.82
C SER A 327 -18.23 22.07 -4.41
N GLU A 328 -19.14 21.15 -4.13
CA GLU A 328 -19.30 20.45 -2.86
C GLU A 328 -18.04 19.67 -2.51
N LEU A 329 -17.36 19.09 -3.51
CA LEU A 329 -16.16 18.28 -3.33
C LEU A 329 -14.86 19.12 -3.23
N HIS A 330 -14.92 20.43 -3.48
CA HIS A 330 -13.71 21.28 -3.43
C HIS A 330 -13.08 21.28 -2.03
N ALA A 331 -13.86 21.08 -0.96
CA ALA A 331 -13.36 20.95 0.40
C ALA A 331 -12.49 19.70 0.64
N LEU A 332 -12.52 18.71 -0.28
CA LEU A 332 -11.70 17.51 -0.24
C LEU A 332 -10.45 17.59 -1.12
N LEU A 333 -10.33 18.61 -1.97
CA LEU A 333 -9.12 18.81 -2.77
C LEU A 333 -7.93 19.10 -1.85
N PRO A 334 -6.72 18.61 -2.21
CA PRO A 334 -5.52 19.11 -1.57
C PRO A 334 -5.41 20.62 -1.82
N PRO A 335 -4.74 21.38 -0.96
CA PRO A 335 -4.44 22.78 -1.24
C PRO A 335 -3.62 22.92 -2.54
N ALA A 336 -3.70 24.10 -3.17
CA ALA A 336 -2.90 24.36 -4.36
C ALA A 336 -1.39 24.23 -4.06
N PRO A 337 -0.65 23.45 -4.85
CA PRO A 337 0.76 23.18 -4.59
C PRO A 337 1.57 24.47 -4.75
N ALA A 338 2.17 24.93 -3.67
CA ALA A 338 2.95 26.17 -3.63
C ALA A 338 4.03 26.09 -2.54
N PRO A 339 5.24 26.57 -2.82
CA PRO A 339 6.34 26.61 -1.86
C PRO A 339 6.11 27.72 -0.82
N VAL A 340 6.30 27.39 0.46
CA VAL A 340 6.32 28.35 1.56
C VAL A 340 7.77 28.73 1.83
N LEU A 341 8.32 29.69 1.08
CA LEU A 341 9.77 29.98 1.08
C LEU A 341 10.31 30.41 2.44
N ASN A 342 9.49 31.08 3.25
CA ASN A 342 9.84 31.49 4.61
C ASN A 342 9.86 30.33 5.63
N ALA A 343 9.40 29.13 5.24
CA ALA A 343 9.37 27.95 6.12
C ALA A 343 10.75 27.45 6.57
N LEU A 344 11.79 27.78 5.79
CA LEU A 344 13.19 27.47 6.05
C LEU A 344 13.96 28.67 6.65
N SER A 345 13.29 29.81 6.81
CA SER A 345 13.88 31.14 6.97
C SER A 345 13.86 31.66 8.42
N GLY A 346 14.20 30.82 9.40
CA GLY A 346 14.50 31.29 10.77
C GLY A 346 15.73 32.22 10.82
N SER A 347 16.59 32.11 11.84
CA SER A 347 17.85 32.88 11.87
C SER A 347 18.84 32.51 10.74
N VAL A 348 18.51 31.49 9.94
CA VAL A 348 19.28 30.97 8.80
C VAL A 348 18.93 31.69 7.48
N ALA A 349 17.86 32.49 7.42
CA ALA A 349 17.39 33.15 6.20
C ALA A 349 18.48 33.90 5.39
N PRO A 350 19.31 34.77 5.99
CA PRO A 350 20.32 35.51 5.22
C PRO A 350 21.42 34.59 4.67
N ALA A 351 21.77 33.52 5.40
CA ALA A 351 22.74 32.53 4.93
C ALA A 351 22.15 31.73 3.75
N ILE A 352 20.89 31.31 3.84
CA ILE A 352 20.18 30.60 2.77
C ILE A 352 20.10 31.46 1.51
N GLU A 353 19.75 32.73 1.62
CA GLU A 353 19.66 33.64 0.48
C GLU A 353 21.02 33.84 -0.20
N ALA A 354 22.06 34.14 0.58
CA ALA A 354 23.41 34.31 0.07
C ALA A 354 23.94 33.03 -0.60
N LEU A 355 23.68 31.86 0.00
CA LEU A 355 24.03 30.56 -0.57
C LEU A 355 23.26 30.27 -1.87
N THR A 356 21.96 30.57 -1.90
CA THR A 356 21.10 30.38 -3.07
C THR A 356 21.61 31.17 -4.28
N GLN A 357 22.08 32.40 -4.07
CA GLN A 357 22.66 33.23 -5.12
C GLN A 357 23.95 32.62 -5.71
N VAL A 358 24.84 32.10 -4.85
CA VAL A 358 26.14 31.57 -5.29
C VAL A 358 26.05 30.17 -5.91
N ILE A 359 25.04 29.37 -5.58
CA ILE A 359 24.86 28.02 -6.17
C ILE A 359 24.06 28.05 -7.49
N THR A 360 23.25 29.08 -7.74
CA THR A 360 22.39 29.17 -8.95
C THR A 360 22.85 30.18 -10.01
N GLY A 361 23.54 31.26 -9.61
CA GLY A 361 23.84 32.43 -10.45
C GLY A 361 24.78 32.20 -11.65
N LYS A 362 25.03 33.24 -12.47
CA LYS A 362 25.87 33.15 -13.68
C LYS A 362 27.37 32.86 -13.44
N GLY A 363 27.82 32.93 -12.18
CA GLY A 363 29.21 32.63 -11.76
C GLY A 363 29.28 31.58 -10.67
N ARG A 364 28.43 30.54 -10.75
CA ARG A 364 28.27 29.49 -9.72
C ARG A 364 29.61 29.09 -9.11
N LEU A 365 29.70 29.15 -7.80
CA LEU A 365 30.95 28.84 -7.10
C LEU A 365 31.23 27.34 -7.11
N GLU A 366 32.52 27.00 -7.19
CA GLU A 366 33.03 25.63 -7.02
C GLU A 366 32.87 25.18 -5.56
N CYS A 367 32.87 23.86 -5.32
CA CYS A 367 32.65 23.29 -3.98
C CYS A 367 33.56 23.87 -2.91
N ALA A 368 34.84 24.10 -3.22
CA ALA A 368 35.81 24.69 -2.29
C ALA A 368 35.43 26.12 -1.88
N GLN A 369 34.97 26.93 -2.84
CA GLN A 369 34.56 28.32 -2.61
C GLN A 369 33.23 28.38 -1.85
N VAL A 370 32.30 27.45 -2.12
CA VAL A 370 31.06 27.33 -1.34
C VAL A 370 31.37 26.93 0.10
N ARG A 371 32.33 26.04 0.34
CA ARG A 371 32.77 25.65 1.68
C ARG A 371 33.31 26.84 2.48
N GLU A 372 34.18 27.64 1.86
CA GLU A 372 34.72 28.86 2.48
C GLU A 372 33.60 29.86 2.79
N ARG A 373 32.73 30.12 1.81
CA ARG A 373 31.59 31.02 1.98
C ARG A 373 30.62 30.55 3.07
N LEU A 374 30.41 29.25 3.19
CA LEU A 374 29.58 28.64 4.22
C LEU A 374 30.20 28.82 5.62
N ALA A 375 31.53 28.73 5.73
CA ALA A 375 32.24 28.99 6.97
C ALA A 375 32.15 30.46 7.40
N ASP A 376 32.23 31.39 6.43
CA ASP A 376 32.09 32.84 6.67
C ASP A 376 30.67 33.22 7.11
N LEU A 377 29.65 32.65 6.45
CA LEU A 377 28.25 32.97 6.69
C LEU A 377 27.71 32.32 7.97
N VAL A 378 28.24 31.16 8.36
CA VAL A 378 27.78 30.39 9.52
C VAL A 378 28.95 30.18 10.47
N GLN A 379 29.11 31.15 11.38
CA GLN A 379 30.17 31.17 12.40
C GLN A 379 29.67 30.70 13.78
N ALA A 380 28.36 30.69 14.00
CA ALA A 380 27.72 30.27 15.24
C ALA A 380 26.53 29.34 14.94
N PRO A 381 26.11 28.49 15.90
CA PRO A 381 24.92 27.68 15.74
C PRO A 381 23.68 28.56 15.52
N LEU A 382 22.87 28.21 14.53
CA LEU A 382 21.69 28.97 14.12
C LEU A 382 20.42 28.40 14.74
N SER A 383 19.43 29.26 14.97
CA SER A 383 18.12 28.88 15.46
C SER A 383 17.12 28.83 14.30
N LEU A 384 16.39 27.73 14.21
CA LEU A 384 15.31 27.56 13.22
C LEU A 384 13.98 28.19 13.65
N ALA A 385 13.96 28.93 14.77
CA ALA A 385 12.77 29.64 15.23
C ALA A 385 12.24 30.57 14.13
N ALA A 386 10.97 30.41 13.77
CA ALA A 386 10.28 31.32 12.87
C ALA A 386 10.20 32.72 13.53
N GLN A 387 10.56 33.76 12.79
CA GLN A 387 10.22 35.12 13.22
C GLN A 387 8.70 35.26 13.15
N SER A 388 8.09 35.60 14.28
CA SER A 388 6.66 35.82 14.46
C SER A 388 6.24 37.12 13.79
N ASP A 389 5.66 37.03 12.59
CA ASP A 389 5.03 38.18 11.93
C ASP A 389 3.65 37.87 11.29
N SER A 390 2.94 36.84 11.75
CA SER A 390 1.55 36.61 11.31
C SER A 390 0.62 36.09 12.42
N ALA A 391 -0.24 36.98 12.89
CA ALA A 391 -1.29 36.77 13.89
C ALA A 391 -2.50 35.97 13.37
N GLN A 392 -2.28 34.88 12.61
CA GLN A 392 -3.39 34.04 12.07
C GLN A 392 -3.28 32.55 12.39
N PHE A 393 -2.16 32.07 12.93
CA PHE A 393 -2.05 30.72 13.47
C PHE A 393 -1.79 30.82 14.97
N GLY A 394 -2.69 30.23 15.76
CA GLY A 394 -2.64 30.25 17.22
C GLY A 394 -1.25 29.88 17.75
N ALA A 395 -0.74 30.73 18.61
CA ALA A 395 0.59 30.65 19.19
C ALA A 395 0.73 29.43 20.10
N ASP A 396 1.76 28.61 19.86
CA ASP A 396 2.45 27.90 20.92
C ASP A 396 3.95 27.86 20.62
N GLU A 397 4.68 28.68 21.38
CA GLU A 397 6.08 29.09 21.18
C GLU A 397 7.06 28.06 21.78
N ARG A 398 6.87 26.76 21.52
CA ARG A 398 7.62 25.69 22.19
C ARG A 398 8.47 24.82 21.25
N GLN A 399 9.77 25.15 21.27
CA GLN A 399 10.94 24.29 21.04
C GLN A 399 11.01 23.53 19.71
N LEU A 400 11.30 24.25 18.62
CA LEU A 400 12.04 23.66 17.50
C LEU A 400 13.42 23.15 17.98
N PRO A 401 13.98 22.07 17.38
CA PRO A 401 15.31 21.60 17.74
C PRO A 401 16.34 22.74 17.63
N GLN A 402 16.99 23.08 18.74
CA GLN A 402 18.12 24.00 18.70
C GLN A 402 19.28 23.27 18.04
N LEU A 403 19.76 23.77 16.90
CA LEU A 403 20.98 23.26 16.29
C LEU A 403 22.13 23.59 17.24
N ARG A 404 22.77 22.56 17.81
CA ARG A 404 23.74 22.73 18.90
C ARG A 404 25.14 23.01 18.39
N SER A 405 25.43 22.65 17.13
CA SER A 405 26.74 22.82 16.51
C SER A 405 26.70 23.76 15.31
N VAL A 406 27.88 24.31 15.00
CA VAL A 406 28.09 25.11 13.79
C VAL A 406 28.01 24.22 12.56
N GLU A 407 28.50 22.97 12.62
CA GLU A 407 28.41 22.02 11.51
C GLU A 407 26.95 21.68 11.15
N ASP A 408 26.08 21.48 12.15
CA ASP A 408 24.65 21.26 11.96
C ASP A 408 24.02 22.42 11.18
N SER A 409 24.37 23.64 11.58
CA SER A 409 23.87 24.87 10.97
C SER A 409 24.36 25.04 9.53
N ARG A 410 25.60 24.63 9.24
CA ARG A 410 26.18 24.63 7.90
C ARG A 410 25.50 23.62 6.98
N PHE A 411 25.27 22.40 7.48
CA PHE A 411 24.56 21.36 6.75
C PHE A 411 23.12 21.80 6.42
N VAL A 412 22.38 22.27 7.42
CA VAL A 412 21.00 22.74 7.26
C VAL A 412 20.93 23.94 6.32
N ALA A 413 21.83 24.92 6.43
CA ALA A 413 21.84 26.10 5.58
C ALA A 413 22.09 25.76 4.11
N LEU A 414 23.11 24.94 3.80
CA LEU A 414 23.44 24.57 2.42
C LEU A 414 22.32 23.75 1.79
N LEU A 415 21.81 22.73 2.49
CA LEU A 415 20.75 21.90 1.93
C LEU A 415 19.44 22.67 1.76
N SER A 416 19.11 23.56 2.71
CA SER A 416 17.95 24.46 2.59
C SER A 416 18.09 25.41 1.39
N ALA A 417 19.28 25.96 1.16
CA ALA A 417 19.56 26.79 -0.03
C ALA A 417 19.37 26.01 -1.33
N ILE A 418 19.82 24.75 -1.38
CA ILE A 418 19.60 23.88 -2.55
C ILE A 418 18.10 23.60 -2.75
N LEU A 419 17.35 23.33 -1.68
CA LEU A 419 15.90 23.11 -1.76
C LEU A 419 15.18 24.36 -2.27
N VAL A 420 15.49 25.55 -1.73
CA VAL A 420 14.92 26.84 -2.15
C VAL A 420 15.28 27.16 -3.61
N ALA A 421 16.54 26.92 -4.00
CA ALA A 421 17.01 27.08 -5.38
C ALA A 421 16.26 26.18 -6.38
N SER A 422 15.68 25.08 -5.90
CA SER A 422 15.11 24.01 -6.74
C SER A 422 13.58 24.01 -6.77
N VAL A 423 12.95 25.07 -6.26
CA VAL A 423 11.50 25.18 -6.15
C VAL A 423 10.77 25.17 -7.50
N LYS A 424 11.46 25.50 -8.59
CA LYS A 424 10.84 25.62 -9.92
C LYS A 424 10.52 24.27 -10.57
N THR A 425 11.46 23.32 -10.55
CA THR A 425 11.25 21.97 -11.08
C THR A 425 12.14 20.96 -10.35
N PHE A 426 11.70 19.70 -10.31
CA PHE A 426 12.47 18.58 -9.75
C PHE A 426 13.89 18.45 -10.34
N SER A 427 14.05 18.70 -11.65
CA SER A 427 15.36 18.61 -12.31
C SER A 427 16.37 19.65 -11.80
N HIS A 428 15.93 20.82 -11.31
CA HIS A 428 16.85 21.80 -10.73
C HIS A 428 17.52 21.23 -9.48
N PHE A 429 16.78 20.49 -8.68
CA PHE A 429 17.33 19.81 -7.51
C PHE A 429 18.42 18.84 -7.91
N ASP A 430 18.14 17.94 -8.85
CA ASP A 430 19.12 16.94 -9.28
C ASP A 430 20.41 17.57 -9.82
N ILE A 431 20.27 18.62 -10.63
CA ILE A 431 21.41 19.32 -11.22
C ILE A 431 22.27 20.01 -10.14
N ILE A 432 21.62 20.70 -9.20
CA ILE A 432 22.33 21.45 -8.15
C ILE A 432 22.91 20.48 -7.12
N SER A 433 22.13 19.50 -6.67
CA SER A 433 22.57 18.52 -5.67
C SER A 433 23.72 17.67 -6.17
N ALA A 434 23.72 17.22 -7.44
CA ALA A 434 24.82 16.38 -7.95
C ALA A 434 26.17 17.11 -7.94
N ARG A 435 26.16 18.44 -8.07
CA ARG A 435 27.37 19.26 -8.00
C ARG A 435 27.95 19.32 -6.59
N TYR A 436 27.08 19.48 -5.59
CA TYR A 436 27.48 19.72 -4.21
C TYR A 436 27.34 18.48 -3.30
N VAL A 437 27.04 17.30 -3.87
CA VAL A 437 26.73 16.08 -3.11
C VAL A 437 27.89 15.64 -2.22
N GLU A 438 29.14 15.74 -2.69
CA GLU A 438 30.31 15.36 -1.89
C GLU A 438 30.48 16.29 -0.69
N LEU A 439 30.31 17.60 -0.87
CA LEU A 439 30.33 18.57 0.24
C LEU A 439 29.17 18.32 1.23
N LEU A 440 27.97 18.01 0.73
CA LEU A 440 26.83 17.69 1.58
C LEU A 440 27.05 16.40 2.38
N ARG A 441 27.70 15.38 1.79
CA ARG A 441 28.05 14.13 2.47
C ARG A 441 29.09 14.34 3.55
N GLU A 442 30.13 15.13 3.28
CA GLU A 442 31.11 15.52 4.30
C GLU A 442 30.43 16.24 5.48
N LEU A 443 29.52 17.19 5.20
CA LEU A 443 28.77 17.89 6.24
C LEU A 443 27.83 16.96 7.00
N ARG A 444 27.18 16.01 6.31
CA ARG A 444 26.30 15.01 6.94
C ARG A 444 27.05 14.14 7.94
N VAL A 445 28.30 13.73 7.64
CA VAL A 445 29.09 12.87 8.55
C VAL A 445 29.27 13.50 9.93
N VAL A 446 29.33 14.83 10.01
CA VAL A 446 29.46 15.59 11.25
C VAL A 446 28.11 16.09 11.77
N ALA A 447 27.06 16.06 10.93
CA ALA A 447 25.74 16.55 11.28
C ALA A 447 25.06 15.63 12.30
N SER A 448 24.47 16.25 13.32
CA SER A 448 23.67 15.55 14.31
C SER A 448 22.36 15.02 13.71
N HIS A 449 21.75 14.08 14.44
CA HIS A 449 20.43 13.59 14.11
C HIS A 449 19.38 14.73 14.09
N ASP A 450 19.51 15.70 15.00
CA ASP A 450 18.61 16.86 15.09
C ASP A 450 18.71 17.75 13.84
N ALA A 451 19.90 17.86 13.21
CA ALA A 451 20.07 18.58 11.96
C ALA A 451 19.32 17.92 10.80
N GLN A 452 19.33 16.58 10.73
CA GLN A 452 18.56 15.85 9.72
C GLN A 452 17.04 16.01 9.94
N LEU A 453 16.58 15.93 11.19
CA LEU A 453 15.17 16.19 11.54
C LEU A 453 14.74 17.62 11.23
N ALA A 454 15.61 18.58 11.47
CA ALA A 454 15.38 19.99 11.13
C ALA A 454 15.16 20.19 9.63
N ILE A 455 16.00 19.58 8.78
CA ILE A 455 15.83 19.62 7.32
C ILE A 455 14.52 18.95 6.90
N LEU A 456 14.21 17.76 7.42
CA LEU A 456 12.99 17.04 7.06
C LEU A 456 11.72 17.79 7.48
N SER A 457 11.74 18.37 8.68
CA SER A 457 10.66 19.23 9.17
C SER A 457 10.53 20.52 8.35
N GLY A 458 11.67 21.13 7.99
CA GLY A 458 11.74 22.30 7.12
C GLY A 458 11.20 22.02 5.73
N LEU A 459 11.56 20.87 5.13
CA LEU A 459 11.08 20.41 3.83
C LEU A 459 9.56 20.24 3.83
N ARG A 460 9.02 19.63 4.89
CA ARG A 460 7.56 19.45 5.06
C ARG A 460 6.82 20.77 5.21
N ARG A 461 7.41 21.76 5.88
CA ARG A 461 6.83 23.12 5.95
C ARG A 461 6.94 23.85 4.61
N LEU A 462 8.08 23.74 3.92
CA LEU A 462 8.29 24.32 2.59
C LEU A 462 7.24 23.83 1.61
N TRP A 463 6.91 22.54 1.64
CA TRP A 463 5.92 21.93 0.76
C TRP A 463 4.68 21.45 1.51
N ALA A 464 4.21 22.23 2.49
CA ALA A 464 3.05 21.87 3.30
C ALA A 464 1.77 21.63 2.48
N SER A 465 1.67 22.27 1.30
CA SER A 465 0.57 22.11 0.35
C SER A 465 0.83 21.12 -0.79
N SER A 466 1.97 20.42 -0.81
CA SER A 466 2.29 19.47 -1.89
C SER A 466 2.94 18.20 -1.38
N SER A 467 2.09 17.19 -1.21
CA SER A 467 2.45 15.81 -0.86
C SER A 467 3.51 15.22 -1.82
N MET A 468 3.34 15.42 -3.12
CA MET A 468 4.28 14.97 -4.16
C MET A 468 5.71 15.48 -3.93
N HIS A 469 5.88 16.78 -3.64
CA HIS A 469 7.22 17.35 -3.46
C HIS A 469 7.90 16.78 -2.22
N VAL A 470 7.16 16.63 -1.11
CA VAL A 470 7.69 16.00 0.11
C VAL A 470 8.18 14.58 -0.19
N THR A 471 7.34 13.74 -0.80
CA THR A 471 7.70 12.34 -1.14
C THR A 471 8.90 12.29 -2.08
N TYR A 472 8.94 13.15 -3.12
CA TYR A 472 10.05 13.24 -4.06
C TYR A 472 11.37 13.60 -3.35
N PHE A 473 11.39 14.71 -2.61
CA PHE A 473 12.62 15.19 -1.98
C PHE A 473 13.11 14.22 -0.90
N VAL A 474 12.23 13.64 -0.09
CA VAL A 474 12.62 12.60 0.88
C VAL A 474 13.29 11.42 0.17
N GLY A 475 12.70 10.93 -0.93
CA GLY A 475 13.29 9.85 -1.74
C GLY A 475 14.67 10.20 -2.31
N ARG A 476 14.86 11.44 -2.79
CA ARG A 476 16.16 11.90 -3.30
C ARG A 476 17.20 12.08 -2.19
N LEU A 477 16.80 12.60 -1.02
CA LEU A 477 17.70 12.73 0.12
C LEU A 477 18.20 11.36 0.62
N LEU A 478 17.33 10.35 0.63
CA LEU A 478 17.74 8.96 0.91
C LEU A 478 18.68 8.42 -0.16
N THR A 479 18.34 8.58 -1.44
CA THR A 479 19.15 8.09 -2.58
C THR A 479 20.56 8.69 -2.61
N LEU A 480 20.69 9.96 -2.21
CA LEU A 480 21.97 10.67 -2.17
C LEU A 480 22.78 10.40 -0.89
N ASP A 481 22.24 9.62 0.05
CA ASP A 481 22.76 9.41 1.41
C ASP A 481 22.97 10.74 2.16
N LEU A 482 21.96 11.62 2.08
CA LEU A 482 21.94 12.92 2.77
C LEU A 482 21.14 12.89 4.07
N VAL A 483 20.24 11.91 4.23
CA VAL A 483 19.50 11.66 5.47
C VAL A 483 19.46 10.16 5.75
N GLU A 484 19.43 9.79 7.02
CA GLU A 484 19.29 8.40 7.43
C GLU A 484 17.83 7.92 7.33
N PRO A 485 17.60 6.63 7.01
CA PRO A 485 16.28 6.00 7.05
C PRO A 485 15.51 6.27 8.36
N VAL A 486 16.19 6.14 9.50
CA VAL A 486 15.60 6.36 10.83
C VAL A 486 15.22 7.83 11.06
N ALA A 487 15.97 8.79 10.51
CA ALA A 487 15.63 10.21 10.60
C ALA A 487 14.34 10.53 9.83
N VAL A 488 14.15 9.90 8.66
CA VAL A 488 12.91 10.01 7.90
C VAL A 488 11.74 9.43 8.69
N LEU A 489 11.89 8.24 9.28
CA LEU A 489 10.84 7.63 10.10
C LEU A 489 10.45 8.52 11.29
N ARG A 490 11.41 9.09 12.02
CA ARG A 490 11.14 10.03 13.13
C ARG A 490 10.41 11.29 12.68
N ALA A 491 10.78 11.83 11.51
CA ALA A 491 10.09 12.99 10.94
C ALA A 491 8.67 12.67 10.46
N MET A 492 8.42 11.44 10.01
CA MET A 492 7.12 10.98 9.48
C MET A 492 6.19 10.38 10.55
N LEU A 493 6.75 9.82 11.62
CA LEU A 493 6.04 9.20 12.75
C LEU A 493 6.42 9.95 14.04
N PRO A 494 5.74 11.06 14.34
CA PRO A 494 6.07 11.93 15.48
C PRO A 494 5.61 11.32 16.81
N ALA A 495 6.16 10.17 17.19
CA ALA A 495 5.85 9.47 18.44
C ALA A 495 6.20 10.31 19.68
N ASP A 496 7.29 11.08 19.59
CA ASP A 496 7.70 12.05 20.60
C ASP A 496 7.37 13.47 20.13
N ALA A 497 6.24 14.01 20.59
CA ALA A 497 5.83 15.39 20.28
C ALA A 497 6.90 16.44 20.68
N SER A 498 7.74 16.11 21.67
CA SER A 498 8.87 16.95 22.13
C SER A 498 9.95 17.15 21.07
N HIS A 499 10.22 16.15 20.21
CA HIS A 499 11.29 16.20 19.21
C HIS A 499 10.86 16.83 17.89
N THR A 500 9.55 16.88 17.62
CA THR A 500 9.00 17.42 16.37
C THR A 500 8.49 18.86 16.52
N GLY A 501 8.52 19.42 17.74
CA GLY A 501 8.11 20.80 18.02
C GLY A 501 6.65 21.09 17.62
N GLY A 502 5.83 20.05 17.49
CA GLY A 502 4.46 20.11 17.00
C GLY A 502 3.45 19.72 18.06
N THR A 503 2.24 20.29 17.98
CA THR A 503 1.11 19.87 18.81
C THR A 503 0.67 18.45 18.42
N TRP A 504 0.03 17.74 19.35
CA TRP A 504 -0.56 16.43 19.04
C TRP A 504 -1.56 16.50 17.88
N ASP A 505 -2.30 17.60 17.74
CA ASP A 505 -3.19 17.82 16.60
C ASP A 505 -2.44 17.92 15.27
N ALA A 506 -1.25 18.55 15.25
CA ALA A 506 -0.40 18.58 14.06
C ALA A 506 0.14 17.17 13.71
N ALA A 507 0.47 16.36 14.72
CA ALA A 507 0.85 14.97 14.55
C ALA A 507 -0.28 14.12 13.95
N LYS A 508 -1.51 14.24 14.48
CA LYS A 508 -2.70 13.57 13.92
C LYS A 508 -2.95 14.00 12.47
N ALA A 509 -2.95 15.30 12.20
CA ALA A 509 -3.12 15.83 10.85
C ALA A 509 -2.07 15.28 9.87
N GLN A 510 -0.83 15.12 10.30
CA GLN A 510 0.25 14.51 9.53
C GLN A 510 -0.01 13.02 9.25
N LEU A 511 -0.43 12.25 10.25
CA LEU A 511 -0.70 10.81 10.11
C LEU A 511 -1.90 10.53 9.18
N LEU A 512 -2.79 11.50 8.97
CA LEU A 512 -3.87 11.40 7.99
C LEU A 512 -3.42 11.68 6.55
N LYS A 513 -2.22 12.24 6.34
CA LYS A 513 -1.73 12.54 5.00
C LYS A 513 -1.14 11.32 4.30
N LEU A 514 -1.42 11.18 3.01
CA LEU A 514 -0.95 10.05 2.20
C LEU A 514 0.58 10.00 2.13
N GLU A 515 1.25 11.15 1.97
CA GLU A 515 2.71 11.22 1.83
C GLU A 515 3.47 10.65 3.03
N THR A 516 2.90 10.70 4.24
CA THR A 516 3.50 10.14 5.45
C THR A 516 3.77 8.64 5.26
N TRP A 517 2.77 7.92 4.76
CA TRP A 517 2.83 6.48 4.56
C TRP A 517 3.61 6.10 3.31
N GLU A 518 3.56 6.94 2.26
CA GLU A 518 4.45 6.79 1.11
C GLU A 518 5.93 6.91 1.53
N CYS A 519 6.28 7.87 2.39
CA CYS A 519 7.63 8.02 2.92
C CYS A 519 8.05 6.83 3.80
N VAL A 520 7.16 6.31 4.65
CA VAL A 520 7.43 5.09 5.44
C VAL A 520 7.72 3.90 4.54
N ARG A 521 6.91 3.67 3.49
CA ARG A 521 7.15 2.61 2.50
C ARG A 521 8.46 2.82 1.74
N LEU A 522 8.75 4.05 1.31
CA LEU A 522 10.02 4.39 0.63
C LEU A 522 11.23 3.98 1.48
N VAL A 523 11.16 4.19 2.79
CA VAL A 523 12.23 3.82 3.72
C VAL A 523 12.33 2.31 3.91
N VAL A 524 11.22 1.64 4.25
CA VAL A 524 11.22 0.21 4.59
C VAL A 524 11.45 -0.66 3.35
N ASP A 525 10.65 -0.46 2.30
CA ASP A 525 10.73 -1.26 1.08
C ASP A 525 12.01 -0.94 0.28
N GLY A 526 12.46 0.32 0.32
CA GLY A 526 13.72 0.74 -0.29
C GLY A 526 14.92 0.03 0.32
N GLY A 527 15.01 0.02 1.66
CA GLY A 527 16.07 -0.69 2.38
C GLY A 527 16.08 -2.20 2.11
N LEU A 528 14.89 -2.83 2.10
CA LEU A 528 14.78 -4.25 1.77
C LEU A 528 15.20 -4.54 0.32
N GLY A 529 14.79 -3.69 -0.63
CA GLY A 529 15.20 -3.82 -2.03
C GLY A 529 16.71 -3.75 -2.21
N GLU A 530 17.39 -2.85 -1.49
CA GLU A 530 18.86 -2.79 -1.46
C GLU A 530 19.48 -4.04 -0.83
N LEU A 531 18.92 -4.53 0.28
CA LEU A 531 19.38 -5.76 0.94
C LEU A 531 19.24 -6.99 0.01
N GLU A 532 18.12 -7.13 -0.69
CA GLU A 532 17.93 -8.20 -1.67
C GLU A 532 18.92 -8.10 -2.83
N SER A 533 19.16 -6.89 -3.34
CA SER A 533 20.15 -6.65 -4.38
C SER A 533 21.57 -7.04 -3.92
N ALA A 534 21.93 -6.70 -2.68
CA ALA A 534 23.19 -7.08 -2.07
C ALA A 534 23.30 -8.59 -1.84
N LYS A 535 22.23 -9.27 -1.39
CA LYS A 535 22.18 -10.74 -1.27
C LYS A 535 22.42 -11.41 -2.63
N ARG A 536 21.82 -10.90 -3.71
CA ARG A 536 22.08 -11.39 -5.08
C ARG A 536 23.52 -11.14 -5.53
N ALA A 537 24.12 -10.01 -5.13
CA ALA A 537 25.53 -9.72 -5.41
C ALA A 537 26.46 -10.74 -4.72
N VAL A 538 26.16 -11.14 -3.49
CA VAL A 538 26.86 -12.23 -2.79
C VAL A 538 26.75 -13.55 -3.55
N THR A 539 25.55 -13.92 -4.03
CA THR A 539 25.36 -15.13 -4.83
C THR A 539 26.23 -15.10 -6.10
N ARG A 540 26.22 -13.98 -6.83
CA ARG A 540 27.07 -13.81 -8.03
C ARG A 540 28.56 -13.88 -7.70
N ALA A 541 28.99 -13.22 -6.62
CA ALA A 541 30.39 -13.26 -6.17
C ALA A 541 30.81 -14.67 -5.73
N ALA A 542 29.93 -15.43 -5.09
CA ALA A 542 30.20 -16.81 -4.67
C ALA A 542 30.34 -17.74 -5.87
N VAL A 543 29.46 -17.60 -6.87
CA VAL A 543 29.57 -18.32 -8.15
C VAL A 543 30.88 -17.96 -8.85
N ALA A 544 31.21 -16.68 -8.99
CA ALA A 544 32.47 -16.25 -9.59
C ALA A 544 33.71 -16.81 -8.84
N ALA A 545 33.70 -16.79 -7.52
CA ALA A 545 34.77 -17.38 -6.71
C ALA A 545 34.91 -18.90 -6.89
N SER A 546 33.81 -19.62 -7.14
CA SER A 546 33.84 -21.06 -7.41
C SER A 546 34.48 -21.43 -8.76
N TYR A 547 34.48 -20.49 -9.71
CA TYR A 547 35.09 -20.65 -11.04
C TYR A 547 36.43 -19.93 -11.20
N ALA A 548 36.97 -19.32 -10.14
CA ALA A 548 38.20 -18.53 -10.20
C ALA A 548 39.44 -19.43 -10.39
N THR A 549 40.38 -18.98 -11.22
CA THR A 549 41.68 -19.63 -11.41
C THR A 549 42.67 -19.26 -10.30
N GLU A 550 43.80 -19.98 -10.17
CA GLU A 550 44.79 -19.73 -9.10
C GLU A 550 45.27 -18.27 -9.00
N GLY A 551 45.35 -17.54 -10.14
CA GLY A 551 45.74 -16.12 -10.16
C GLY A 551 44.62 -15.12 -9.80
N GLU A 552 43.36 -15.57 -9.78
CA GLU A 552 42.17 -14.72 -9.56
C GLU A 552 41.46 -15.04 -8.23
N ALA A 553 41.83 -16.15 -7.58
CA ALA A 553 41.19 -16.66 -6.37
C ALA A 553 41.21 -15.67 -5.21
N GLU A 554 42.34 -14.98 -4.97
CA GLU A 554 42.46 -13.99 -3.89
C GLU A 554 41.54 -12.79 -4.10
N PHE A 555 41.53 -12.23 -5.32
CA PHE A 555 40.65 -11.11 -5.67
C PHE A 555 39.17 -11.50 -5.61
N ALA A 556 38.81 -12.70 -6.09
CA ALA A 556 37.45 -13.20 -6.02
C ALA A 556 37.00 -13.43 -4.57
N ALA A 557 37.88 -13.93 -3.71
CA ALA A 557 37.62 -14.10 -2.28
C ALA A 557 37.45 -12.76 -1.55
N GLU A 558 38.27 -11.75 -1.87
CA GLU A 558 38.17 -10.40 -1.31
C GLU A 558 36.81 -9.77 -1.67
N LYS A 559 36.44 -9.80 -2.96
CA LYS A 559 35.15 -9.29 -3.45
C LYS A 559 33.95 -10.01 -2.82
N LEU A 560 34.04 -11.32 -2.61
CA LEU A 560 33.01 -12.10 -1.91
C LEU A 560 32.90 -11.66 -0.45
N ASN A 561 34.02 -11.43 0.23
CA ASN A 561 34.02 -10.99 1.62
C ASN A 561 33.45 -9.56 1.76
N GLU A 562 33.79 -8.65 0.86
CA GLU A 562 33.22 -7.30 0.78
C GLU A 562 31.71 -7.36 0.57
N SER A 563 31.24 -8.18 -0.38
CA SER A 563 29.81 -8.37 -0.64
C SER A 563 29.07 -8.91 0.60
N ARG A 564 29.67 -9.87 1.32
CA ARG A 564 29.12 -10.41 2.58
C ARG A 564 29.08 -9.36 3.68
N LYS A 565 30.12 -8.54 3.80
CA LYS A 565 30.17 -7.42 4.75
C LYS A 565 29.04 -6.43 4.46
N ARG A 566 28.85 -6.05 3.21
CA ARG A 566 27.76 -5.14 2.80
C ARG A 566 26.37 -5.71 3.13
N VAL A 567 26.13 -7.01 2.91
CA VAL A 567 24.86 -7.65 3.30
C VAL A 567 24.63 -7.59 4.81
N ARG A 568 25.66 -7.81 5.64
CA ARG A 568 25.54 -7.70 7.11
C ARG A 568 25.15 -6.28 7.53
N GLU A 569 25.86 -5.28 7.03
CA GLU A 569 25.59 -3.86 7.33
C GLU A 569 24.17 -3.44 6.91
N LEU A 570 23.74 -3.83 5.71
CA LEU A 570 22.39 -3.54 5.23
C LEU A 570 21.32 -4.29 6.04
N ASN A 571 21.58 -5.53 6.44
CA ASN A 571 20.65 -6.31 7.25
C ASN A 571 20.45 -5.66 8.63
N GLU A 572 21.54 -5.26 9.30
CA GLU A 572 21.48 -4.52 10.57
C GLU A 572 20.78 -3.16 10.42
N LEU A 573 21.00 -2.45 9.31
CA LEU A 573 20.29 -1.21 9.02
C LEU A 573 18.78 -1.44 8.82
N CYS A 574 18.39 -2.48 8.07
CA CYS A 574 16.98 -2.83 7.86
C CYS A 574 16.31 -3.23 9.18
N GLU A 575 16.96 -4.05 10.00
CA GLU A 575 16.45 -4.45 11.32
C GLU A 575 16.22 -3.23 12.22
N ARG A 576 17.20 -2.31 12.30
CA ARG A 576 17.05 -1.06 13.06
C ARG A 576 15.92 -0.18 12.54
N THR A 577 15.78 -0.09 11.22
CA THR A 577 14.76 0.73 10.57
C THR A 577 13.35 0.19 10.82
N VAL A 578 13.15 -1.12 10.60
CA VAL A 578 11.88 -1.80 10.86
C VAL A 578 11.51 -1.73 12.34
N ARG A 579 12.48 -1.97 13.23
CA ARG A 579 12.29 -1.82 14.67
C ARG A 579 11.77 -0.44 15.03
N HIS A 580 12.46 0.59 14.55
CA HIS A 580 12.11 1.97 14.86
C HIS A 580 10.70 2.33 14.34
N ALA A 581 10.33 1.87 13.13
CA ALA A 581 9.01 2.07 12.59
C ALA A 581 7.92 1.42 13.48
N LEU A 582 8.10 0.15 13.85
CA LEU A 582 7.14 -0.57 14.69
C LEU A 582 7.01 0.05 16.09
N THR A 583 8.13 0.39 16.74
CA THR A 583 8.12 1.05 18.05
C THR A 583 7.41 2.40 18.00
N ALA A 584 7.67 3.21 16.97
CA ALA A 584 7.00 4.50 16.81
C ALA A 584 5.49 4.34 16.58
N MET A 585 5.07 3.34 15.80
CA MET A 585 3.64 3.06 15.57
C MET A 585 2.93 2.63 16.85
N VAL A 586 3.55 1.77 17.67
CA VAL A 586 2.98 1.36 18.96
C VAL A 586 2.88 2.55 19.92
N ALA A 587 3.94 3.35 20.03
CA ALA A 587 3.92 4.55 20.87
C ALA A 587 2.80 5.54 20.46
N LEU A 588 2.55 5.69 19.16
CA LEU A 588 1.45 6.49 18.63
C LEU A 588 0.07 5.87 18.94
N CYS A 589 -0.08 4.54 18.84
CA CYS A 589 -1.31 3.85 19.27
C CYS A 589 -1.61 4.09 20.75
N ALA A 590 -0.61 3.91 21.63
CA ALA A 590 -0.73 4.16 23.06
C ALA A 590 -1.01 5.65 23.39
N ALA A 591 -0.50 6.59 22.58
CA ALA A 591 -0.85 8.01 22.71
C ALA A 591 -2.32 8.28 22.36
N ILE A 592 -2.84 7.66 21.30
CA ILE A 592 -4.26 7.75 20.90
C ILE A 592 -5.18 7.15 21.98
N GLU A 593 -4.77 6.04 22.61
CA GLU A 593 -5.52 5.41 23.72
C GLU A 593 -5.56 6.27 24.98
N ARG A 594 -4.45 6.91 25.36
CA ARG A 594 -4.41 7.85 26.50
C ARG A 594 -5.32 9.06 26.30
N GLU A 595 -5.40 9.60 25.08
CA GLU A 595 -6.32 10.70 24.73
C GLU A 595 -7.79 10.28 24.92
N GLU A 596 -8.15 9.07 24.48
CA GLU A 596 -9.50 8.52 24.62
C GLU A 596 -9.93 8.39 26.09
N ILE A 597 -9.02 7.90 26.95
CA ILE A 597 -9.27 7.80 28.40
C ILE A 597 -9.46 9.20 29.02
N SER A 598 -8.63 10.17 28.63
CA SER A 598 -8.69 11.54 29.14
C SER A 598 -10.02 12.24 28.77
N GLU A 599 -10.48 12.09 27.52
CA GLU A 599 -11.72 12.73 27.05
C GLU A 599 -12.98 12.12 27.68
N SER A 600 -13.01 10.80 27.88
CA SER A 600 -14.17 10.10 28.48
C SER A 600 -14.55 10.59 29.89
N ASN A 601 -13.59 11.18 30.61
CA ASN A 601 -13.80 11.75 31.95
C ASN A 601 -14.37 13.19 31.95
N SER A 602 -14.55 13.82 30.78
CA SER A 602 -14.86 15.25 30.66
C SER A 602 -16.17 15.60 29.93
N ALA A 603 -16.99 14.62 29.56
CA ALA A 603 -18.13 14.82 28.66
C ALA A 603 -19.30 15.62 29.28
N GLY A 604 -19.60 16.80 28.73
CA GLY A 604 -20.83 17.57 28.98
C GLY A 604 -21.10 18.61 27.88
N ILE A 605 -22.38 18.73 27.46
CA ILE A 605 -22.98 19.65 26.44
C ILE A 605 -23.05 19.10 24.98
N GLU A 606 -24.15 19.38 24.25
CA GLU A 606 -24.46 18.85 22.90
C GLU A 606 -23.41 19.18 21.80
N ASP A 607 -22.87 20.40 21.76
CA ASP A 607 -21.79 20.76 20.81
C ASP A 607 -20.48 19.99 21.09
N ALA A 608 -20.26 19.61 22.35
CA ALA A 608 -19.15 18.76 22.73
C ALA A 608 -19.33 17.34 22.15
N GLN A 609 -20.57 16.84 22.06
CA GLN A 609 -20.86 15.50 21.53
C GLN A 609 -20.61 15.39 20.01
N LYS A 610 -20.94 16.41 19.21
CA LYS A 610 -20.64 16.40 17.76
C LYS A 610 -19.12 16.39 17.51
N ASN A 611 -18.38 17.19 18.28
CA ASN A 611 -16.92 17.22 18.22
C ASN A 611 -16.29 15.92 18.73
N GLU A 612 -16.83 15.32 19.78
CA GLU A 612 -16.40 14.04 20.32
C GLU A 612 -16.59 12.90 19.31
N ARG A 613 -17.73 12.84 18.62
CA ARG A 613 -17.96 11.85 17.54
C ARG A 613 -16.93 11.97 16.42
N LYS A 614 -16.61 13.21 16.02
CA LYS A 614 -15.57 13.48 15.01
C LYS A 614 -14.19 13.02 15.48
N ARG A 615 -13.80 13.37 16.72
CA ARG A 615 -12.52 12.93 17.31
C ARG A 615 -12.45 11.42 17.45
N ALA A 616 -13.53 10.76 17.87
CA ALA A 616 -13.60 9.31 17.95
C ALA A 616 -13.44 8.64 16.58
N ALA A 617 -14.08 9.18 15.54
CA ALA A 617 -13.92 8.70 14.17
C ALA A 617 -12.48 8.88 13.66
N GLU A 618 -11.86 10.02 13.94
CA GLU A 618 -10.45 10.28 13.62
C GLU A 618 -9.51 9.28 14.31
N ARG A 619 -9.72 9.02 15.61
CA ARG A 619 -8.94 8.00 16.35
C ARG A 619 -9.07 6.62 15.73
N ARG A 620 -10.27 6.21 15.29
CA ARG A 620 -10.47 4.94 14.58
C ARG A 620 -9.64 4.86 13.30
N VAL A 621 -9.69 5.91 12.47
CA VAL A 621 -8.88 5.97 11.23
C VAL A 621 -7.39 5.90 11.52
N LEU A 622 -6.91 6.64 12.53
CA LEU A 622 -5.50 6.64 12.91
C LEU A 622 -5.04 5.27 13.41
N ARG A 623 -5.81 4.62 14.29
CA ARG A 623 -5.51 3.25 14.76
C ARG A 623 -5.50 2.27 13.59
N TRP A 624 -6.52 2.31 12.75
CA TRP A 624 -6.61 1.48 11.55
C TRP A 624 -5.36 1.64 10.66
N ARG A 625 -4.93 2.88 10.43
CA ARG A 625 -3.78 3.20 9.58
C ARG A 625 -2.46 2.71 10.18
N LEU A 626 -2.22 2.98 11.46
CA LEU A 626 -1.02 2.56 12.19
C LEU A 626 -0.92 1.03 12.23
N ARG A 627 -2.00 0.34 12.63
CA ARG A 627 -2.04 -1.12 12.70
C ARG A 627 -1.91 -1.75 11.31
N GLY A 628 -2.58 -1.20 10.31
CA GLY A 628 -2.51 -1.67 8.93
C GLY A 628 -1.10 -1.54 8.33
N MET A 629 -0.40 -0.43 8.59
CA MET A 629 0.99 -0.27 8.15
C MET A 629 1.93 -1.24 8.89
N ALA A 630 1.76 -1.45 10.19
CA ALA A 630 2.55 -2.42 10.95
C ALA A 630 2.38 -3.85 10.39
N ARG A 631 1.13 -4.27 10.12
CA ARG A 631 0.83 -5.55 9.45
C ARG A 631 1.46 -5.66 8.07
N GLU A 632 1.42 -4.58 7.29
CA GLU A 632 2.06 -4.52 5.97
C GLU A 632 3.58 -4.74 6.08
N ILE A 633 4.24 -4.06 7.02
CA ILE A 633 5.68 -4.19 7.27
C ILE A 633 6.01 -5.63 7.68
N GLU A 634 5.31 -6.20 8.66
CA GLU A 634 5.56 -7.56 9.15
C GLU A 634 5.38 -8.62 8.05
N ARG A 635 4.30 -8.50 7.27
CA ARG A 635 3.99 -9.42 6.16
C ARG A 635 4.98 -9.34 5.01
N LYS A 636 5.52 -8.15 4.72
CA LYS A 636 6.51 -7.96 3.63
C LYS A 636 7.95 -8.21 4.08
N ASN A 637 8.24 -8.10 5.37
CA ASN A 637 9.60 -8.11 5.91
C ASN A 637 9.80 -9.20 6.98
N VAL A 638 9.13 -10.35 6.87
CA VAL A 638 9.03 -11.40 7.92
C VAL A 638 10.34 -11.68 8.66
N GLU A 639 11.44 -11.94 7.95
CA GLU A 639 12.75 -12.24 8.58
C GLU A 639 13.30 -11.04 9.38
N VAL A 640 13.25 -9.85 8.78
CA VAL A 640 13.76 -8.60 9.37
C VAL A 640 12.85 -8.16 10.53
N ALA A 641 11.54 -8.32 10.38
CA ALA A 641 10.55 -8.00 11.41
C ALA A 641 10.69 -8.92 12.63
N ALA A 642 10.83 -10.23 12.43
CA ALA A 642 11.06 -11.18 13.52
C ALA A 642 12.37 -10.90 14.27
N ALA A 643 13.46 -10.59 13.55
CA ALA A 643 14.72 -10.18 14.16
C ALA A 643 14.58 -8.85 14.91
N ALA A 644 13.86 -7.87 14.33
CA ALA A 644 13.59 -6.58 14.94
C ALA A 644 12.82 -6.71 16.26
N GLN A 645 11.77 -7.54 16.27
CA GLN A 645 10.97 -7.86 17.46
C GLN A 645 11.80 -8.54 18.54
N SER A 646 12.62 -9.55 18.20
CA SER A 646 13.44 -10.23 19.21
C SER A 646 14.44 -9.30 19.91
N GLN A 647 14.95 -8.27 19.22
CA GLN A 647 15.85 -7.28 19.81
C GLN A 647 15.10 -6.26 20.69
N LEU A 648 13.84 -5.92 20.36
CA LEU A 648 12.97 -5.11 21.23
C LEU A 648 12.73 -5.80 22.58
N ASP A 649 12.54 -7.12 22.56
CA ASP A 649 12.31 -7.91 23.77
C ASP A 649 13.52 -7.89 24.73
N VAL A 650 14.74 -7.74 24.20
CA VAL A 650 15.99 -7.71 24.99
C VAL A 650 16.23 -6.34 25.63
N GLU A 651 15.93 -5.24 24.92
CA GLU A 651 16.25 -3.88 25.38
C GLU A 651 15.25 -3.33 26.43
N ASN A 652 13.99 -3.79 26.42
CA ASN A 652 12.93 -3.17 27.20
C ASN A 652 12.29 -4.09 28.26
N ALA A 653 13.05 -5.00 28.90
CA ALA A 653 12.56 -5.98 29.90
C ALA A 653 11.89 -5.42 31.19
N GLY A 654 11.44 -4.14 31.20
CA GLY A 654 10.50 -3.55 32.16
C GLY A 654 9.04 -3.64 31.68
N SER A 655 8.08 -3.28 32.55
CA SER A 655 6.63 -3.55 32.39
C SER A 655 5.99 -3.10 31.07
N ASP A 656 6.57 -2.13 30.36
CA ASP A 656 6.04 -1.62 29.09
C ASP A 656 6.17 -2.62 27.92
N VAL A 657 7.09 -3.59 27.97
CA VAL A 657 7.22 -4.61 26.91
C VAL A 657 6.08 -5.61 26.87
N ALA A 658 5.47 -5.92 28.01
CA ALA A 658 4.33 -6.84 28.02
C ALA A 658 3.13 -6.24 27.27
N ALA A 659 2.89 -4.93 27.43
CA ALA A 659 1.85 -4.19 26.71
C ALA A 659 2.20 -4.01 25.23
N LEU A 660 3.44 -3.63 24.90
CA LEU A 660 3.95 -3.57 23.53
C LEU A 660 3.85 -4.94 22.82
N ARG A 661 4.10 -6.04 23.54
CA ARG A 661 4.00 -7.42 23.03
C ARG A 661 2.56 -7.84 22.82
N GLU A 662 1.65 -7.53 23.75
CA GLU A 662 0.23 -7.80 23.60
C GLU A 662 -0.35 -6.99 22.43
N GLU A 663 0.04 -5.72 22.28
CA GLU A 663 -0.36 -4.88 21.15
C GLU A 663 0.22 -5.36 19.83
N LEU A 664 1.53 -5.68 19.75
CA LEU A 664 2.14 -6.23 18.54
C LEU A 664 1.57 -7.62 18.19
N ALA A 665 1.29 -8.47 19.18
CA ALA A 665 0.63 -9.76 18.95
C ALA A 665 -0.87 -9.63 18.60
N THR A 666 -1.50 -8.49 18.90
CA THR A 666 -2.85 -8.14 18.44
C THR A 666 -2.81 -7.52 17.03
N ILE A 667 -1.68 -6.90 16.67
CA ILE A 667 -1.41 -6.34 15.35
C ILE A 667 -1.09 -7.47 14.36
N ALA A 668 -0.19 -8.39 14.69
CA ALA A 668 0.15 -9.59 13.90
C ALA A 668 -0.99 -10.61 13.84
#